data_AF-V4AJ52-F1
#
_entry.id   AF-V4AJ52-F1
#
_cell.length_a   1.000
_cell.length_b   1.000
_cell.length_c   1.000
_cell.angle_alpha   90.00
_cell.angle_beta   90.00
_cell.angle_gamma   90.00
#
_symmetry.space_group_name_H-M   'P 1'
#
loop_
_entity.id
_entity.type
_entity.pdbx_description
1 polymer ?
#
loop_
_entity_poly.entity_id
_entity_poly.type
_entity_poly.pdbx_seq_one_letter_code
_entity_poly.pdbx_strand_id
1 'polypeptide(L)'
;MEYCEKSTLRNCIDNGLFKEVDRVWRLFREIIEGLNHLHDQGIIHRDLKPVNIFLDSNDHVKIGDFGLATTDILVKPPGSLFDTTMNYSTRSNSMGDTELTGNVGTALYVSPEVMATGGKFHYNQKVDSYSLGIIFFEMCYKPLTTGMERIVILTDLRSPGIKFPPDFQDVELEQQTKIIKWLLNHDPNSRPTTKELLRSDLLPPLQMEEATMNELFRSTISKPQSRSPYHRLVDALFSQPFSAVQDRTYDSDTCKVSFSPKLHLIQKSVSDCIEKVFQNHGAIKFSTPLLMPKCHLYESNEQYACFVDHSGGLVGLPCDQRVPFARFIARSNTQSMKRYCLDKVYQEKKFFGLHPKDMTECAFDIVTPSHASLIPESELLAVSSQVIHEFPTLRERNYYFRLNHTSLVKAVLLFCGIREEKHHAVQLCLRDFQHKKTMRRQSLESKCGVTFTDHSAANFFALLDFEGSYNKVSNLLRPVVKSKGQASTLAKQGLHELETIINYAESLDVKLEIKVTVGLIYNPIQYDGFIFQVLYEHRKKKRLLGDVLAAGGRYEKLIRKFKVEKDEDCGIPSAVGVSLAFEKIVSAVLDTVEVPSSHDIVVCSVGHKTLLKERLRVVKELWAAGLRAEVFYDSVQNLEEVHMYCRNYDITYIVCLKDGDGGSVRIRWMEKDKNMEKKVFMVEMVEFLQQKLSASKM
;
A
#
# COMPACT_ATOMS: atom_id res chain seq x y z
N MET A 1 -28.45 -13.76 -40.09
CA MET A 1 -27.82 -12.46 -40.41
C MET A 1 -28.07 -11.54 -39.24
N GLU A 2 -27.01 -10.95 -38.71
CA GLU A 2 -27.08 -9.87 -37.72
C GLU A 2 -27.62 -8.59 -38.40
N TYR A 3 -28.46 -7.81 -37.72
CA TYR A 3 -29.05 -6.61 -38.28
C TYR A 3 -28.01 -5.48 -38.28
N CYS A 4 -27.46 -5.16 -39.45
CA CYS A 4 -26.60 -3.98 -39.64
C CYS A 4 -27.51 -2.75 -39.83
N GLU A 5 -27.33 -1.70 -39.02
CA GLU A 5 -28.15 -0.48 -39.03
C GLU A 5 -27.94 0.35 -40.32
N LYS A 6 -28.47 -0.13 -41.46
CA LYS A 6 -28.68 0.56 -42.74
C LYS A 6 -27.49 1.32 -43.38
N SER A 7 -26.25 1.19 -42.89
CA SER A 7 -25.07 1.80 -43.53
C SER A 7 -24.25 0.76 -44.29
N THR A 8 -24.15 0.94 -45.60
CA THR A 8 -23.21 0.20 -46.46
C THR A 8 -21.92 1.01 -46.64
N LEU A 9 -20.84 0.37 -47.07
CA LEU A 9 -19.61 1.07 -47.43
C LEU A 9 -19.87 2.13 -48.51
N ARG A 10 -20.83 1.90 -49.41
CA ARG A 10 -21.30 2.92 -50.38
C ARG A 10 -21.74 4.21 -49.69
N ASN A 11 -22.57 4.10 -48.65
CA ASN A 11 -23.04 5.27 -47.89
C ASN A 11 -21.87 6.01 -47.23
N CYS A 12 -20.85 5.30 -46.73
CA CYS A 12 -19.66 5.93 -46.15
C CYS A 12 -18.83 6.67 -47.21
N ILE A 13 -18.61 6.04 -48.37
CA ILE A 13 -17.91 6.68 -49.49
C ILE A 13 -18.65 7.96 -49.90
N ASP A 14 -19.97 7.90 -50.09
CA ASP A 14 -20.80 9.05 -50.49
C ASP A 14 -20.78 10.18 -49.44
N ASN A 15 -20.68 9.83 -48.15
CA ASN A 15 -20.58 10.79 -47.05
C ASN A 15 -19.15 11.30 -46.77
N GLY A 16 -18.19 11.02 -47.66
CA GLY A 16 -16.86 11.62 -47.61
C GLY A 16 -15.82 10.87 -46.78
N LEU A 17 -15.91 9.53 -46.71
CA LEU A 17 -14.94 8.65 -46.03
C LEU A 17 -13.47 8.96 -46.34
N PHE A 18 -13.15 9.42 -47.56
CA PHE A 18 -11.79 9.80 -47.96
C PHE A 18 -11.12 10.87 -47.08
N LYS A 19 -11.90 11.64 -46.30
CA LYS A 19 -11.38 12.63 -45.34
C LYS A 19 -10.88 12.02 -44.03
N GLU A 20 -11.29 10.79 -43.72
CA GLU A 20 -11.00 10.09 -42.46
C GLU A 20 -9.94 8.99 -42.67
N VAL A 21 -8.68 9.37 -42.87
CA VAL A 21 -7.59 8.43 -43.28
C VAL A 21 -7.45 7.21 -42.36
N ASP A 22 -7.50 7.40 -41.03
CA ASP A 22 -7.40 6.30 -40.07
C ASP A 22 -8.58 5.32 -40.19
N ARG A 23 -9.78 5.86 -40.43
CA ARG A 23 -11.00 5.06 -40.64
C ARG A 23 -10.94 4.31 -41.97
N VAL A 24 -10.42 4.92 -43.04
CA VAL A 24 -10.17 4.25 -44.33
C VAL A 24 -9.27 3.03 -44.13
N TRP A 25 -8.14 3.19 -43.44
CA TRP A 25 -7.20 2.09 -43.21
C TRP A 25 -7.77 0.98 -42.33
N ARG A 26 -8.50 1.34 -41.27
CA ARG A 26 -9.16 0.36 -40.40
C ARG A 26 -10.19 -0.46 -41.18
N LEU A 27 -11.12 0.19 -41.89
CA LEU A 27 -12.14 -0.49 -42.68
C LEU A 27 -11.51 -1.32 -43.80
N PHE A 28 -10.48 -0.81 -44.49
CA PHE A 28 -9.79 -1.54 -45.54
C PHE A 28 -9.13 -2.82 -44.99
N ARG A 29 -8.46 -2.74 -43.84
CA ARG A 29 -7.86 -3.92 -43.17
C ARG A 29 -8.94 -4.94 -42.81
N GLU A 30 -10.05 -4.53 -42.21
CA GLU A 30 -11.16 -5.44 -41.87
C GLU A 30 -11.79 -6.09 -43.11
N ILE A 31 -11.92 -5.38 -44.24
CA ILE A 31 -12.36 -5.96 -45.52
C ILE A 31 -11.38 -7.05 -45.99
N ILE A 32 -10.07 -6.79 -45.92
CA ILE A 32 -9.07 -7.79 -46.32
C ILE A 32 -9.11 -9.02 -45.41
N GLU A 33 -9.24 -8.83 -44.10
CA GLU A 33 -9.36 -9.93 -43.13
C GLU A 33 -10.62 -10.77 -43.39
N GLY A 34 -11.75 -10.11 -43.66
CA GLY A 34 -13.00 -10.77 -44.06
C GLY A 34 -12.87 -11.57 -45.36
N LEU A 35 -12.26 -10.99 -46.39
CA LEU A 35 -12.00 -11.69 -47.65
C LEU A 35 -11.00 -12.84 -47.48
N ASN A 36 -9.96 -12.66 -46.67
CA ASN A 36 -9.01 -13.72 -46.39
C ASN A 36 -9.70 -14.92 -45.74
N HIS A 37 -10.62 -14.66 -44.80
CA HIS A 37 -11.41 -15.72 -44.19
C HIS A 37 -12.27 -16.47 -45.23
N LEU A 38 -12.94 -15.77 -46.14
CA LEU A 38 -13.70 -16.40 -47.23
C LEU A 38 -12.82 -17.25 -48.15
N HIS A 39 -11.67 -16.70 -48.55
CA HIS A 39 -10.72 -17.38 -49.45
C HIS A 39 -10.07 -18.60 -48.79
N ASP A 40 -9.75 -18.55 -47.49
CA ASP A 40 -9.24 -19.69 -46.71
C ASP A 40 -10.28 -20.83 -46.60
N GLN A 41 -11.58 -20.50 -46.64
CA GLN A 41 -12.68 -21.47 -46.72
C GLN A 41 -12.98 -21.92 -48.16
N GLY A 42 -12.21 -21.48 -49.15
CA GLY A 42 -12.39 -21.84 -50.57
C GLY A 42 -13.56 -21.13 -51.27
N ILE A 43 -14.11 -20.06 -50.67
CA ILE A 43 -15.24 -19.30 -51.20
C ILE A 43 -14.71 -18.09 -51.97
N ILE A 44 -15.13 -17.91 -53.23
CA ILE A 44 -14.91 -16.67 -53.99
C ILE A 44 -16.20 -15.87 -54.03
N HIS A 45 -16.15 -14.56 -53.72
CA HIS A 45 -17.33 -13.69 -53.64
C HIS A 45 -17.93 -13.34 -55.01
N ARG A 46 -17.09 -12.94 -55.98
CA ARG A 46 -17.41 -12.62 -57.39
C ARG A 46 -18.28 -11.39 -57.66
N ASP A 47 -19.07 -10.93 -56.71
CA ASP A 47 -19.85 -9.68 -56.80
C ASP A 47 -19.47 -8.69 -55.69
N LEU A 48 -18.18 -8.52 -55.45
CA LEU A 48 -17.70 -7.60 -54.41
C LEU A 48 -17.84 -6.15 -54.90
N LYS A 49 -18.65 -5.36 -54.21
CA LYS A 49 -18.90 -3.94 -54.47
C LYS A 49 -19.30 -3.21 -53.19
N PRO A 50 -19.21 -1.87 -53.11
CA PRO A 50 -19.45 -1.14 -51.86
C PRO A 50 -20.84 -1.33 -51.24
N VAL A 51 -21.86 -1.65 -52.04
CA VAL A 51 -23.22 -1.93 -51.53
C VAL A 51 -23.35 -3.31 -50.87
N ASN A 52 -22.40 -4.22 -51.12
CA ASN A 52 -22.36 -5.59 -50.56
C ASN A 52 -21.43 -5.67 -49.32
N ILE A 53 -20.87 -4.54 -48.88
CA ILE A 53 -20.06 -4.42 -47.67
C ILE A 53 -20.87 -3.59 -46.66
N PHE A 54 -21.21 -4.19 -45.53
CA PHE A 54 -22.05 -3.62 -44.48
C PHE A 54 -21.22 -3.20 -43.28
N LEU A 55 -21.72 -2.22 -42.52
CA LEU A 55 -21.15 -1.80 -41.25
C LEU A 55 -22.13 -2.06 -40.11
N ASP A 56 -21.65 -2.64 -39.02
CA ASP A 56 -22.46 -2.82 -37.80
C ASP A 56 -22.52 -1.55 -36.94
N SER A 57 -23.22 -1.61 -35.80
CA SER A 57 -23.40 -0.46 -34.91
C SER A 57 -22.10 0.08 -34.29
N ASN A 58 -21.03 -0.72 -34.33
CA ASN A 58 -19.71 -0.36 -33.81
C ASN A 58 -18.73 0.03 -34.94
N ASP A 59 -19.24 0.26 -36.16
CA ASP A 59 -18.45 0.63 -37.34
C ASP A 59 -17.48 -0.47 -37.80
N HIS A 60 -17.78 -1.75 -37.52
CA HIS A 60 -17.03 -2.90 -38.05
C HIS A 60 -17.62 -3.47 -39.33
N VAL A 61 -16.74 -3.97 -40.20
CA VAL A 61 -17.05 -4.49 -41.53
C VAL A 61 -17.67 -5.89 -41.47
N LYS A 62 -18.74 -6.09 -42.24
CA LYS A 62 -19.34 -7.39 -42.56
C LYS A 62 -19.53 -7.52 -44.07
N ILE A 63 -18.99 -8.57 -44.69
CA ILE A 63 -19.16 -8.85 -46.12
C ILE A 63 -20.44 -9.67 -46.30
N GLY A 64 -21.31 -9.28 -47.24
CA GLY A 64 -22.59 -9.94 -47.49
C GLY A 64 -22.97 -10.02 -48.97
N ASP A 65 -24.13 -10.60 -49.26
CA ASP A 65 -24.67 -10.89 -50.61
C ASP A 65 -23.80 -11.84 -51.46
N PHE A 66 -23.93 -13.14 -51.16
CA PHE A 66 -23.23 -14.24 -51.84
C PHE A 66 -23.98 -14.77 -53.08
N GLY A 67 -24.88 -14.00 -53.69
CA GLY A 67 -25.75 -14.47 -54.78
C GLY A 67 -25.02 -14.99 -56.03
N LEU A 68 -23.74 -14.65 -56.18
CA LEU A 68 -22.85 -15.11 -57.26
C LEU A 68 -21.61 -15.86 -56.75
N ALA A 69 -21.52 -16.12 -55.44
CA ALA A 69 -20.37 -16.78 -54.85
C ALA A 69 -20.28 -18.25 -55.28
N THR A 70 -19.06 -18.78 -55.38
CA THR A 70 -18.85 -20.19 -55.69
C THR A 70 -17.71 -20.79 -54.87
N THR A 71 -17.70 -22.11 -54.84
CA THR A 71 -16.63 -22.96 -54.32
C THR A 71 -15.92 -23.79 -55.42
N ASP A 72 -16.35 -23.69 -56.69
CA ASP A 72 -15.83 -24.49 -57.81
C ASP A 72 -14.44 -24.01 -58.30
N ILE A 73 -13.39 -24.29 -57.51
CA ILE A 73 -11.97 -24.29 -57.92
C ILE A 73 -11.42 -25.73 -57.91
N LEU A 74 -12.22 -26.72 -58.30
CA LEU A 74 -11.71 -28.08 -58.53
C LEU A 74 -11.73 -28.40 -60.03
N VAL A 75 -10.52 -28.49 -60.57
CA VAL A 75 -10.16 -29.07 -61.87
C VAL A 75 -11.05 -30.27 -62.18
N LYS A 76 -11.97 -30.15 -63.15
CA LYS A 76 -12.69 -31.31 -63.71
C LYS A 76 -11.90 -31.86 -64.93
N PRO A 77 -11.68 -33.17 -65.03
CA PRO A 77 -11.02 -33.79 -66.19
C PRO A 77 -11.91 -33.71 -67.46
N PRO A 78 -11.32 -33.81 -68.67
CA PRO A 78 -12.06 -33.67 -69.92
C PRO A 78 -13.03 -34.85 -70.10
N GLY A 79 -14.34 -34.59 -70.15
CA GLY A 79 -15.33 -35.63 -70.42
C GLY A 79 -16.72 -35.48 -69.79
N SER A 80 -17.07 -34.35 -69.17
CA SER A 80 -18.42 -34.14 -68.63
C SER A 80 -19.17 -33.05 -69.41
N LEU A 81 -20.01 -33.48 -70.35
CA LEU A 81 -21.01 -32.66 -71.05
C LEU A 81 -22.14 -32.27 -70.09
N PHE A 82 -21.98 -31.17 -69.35
CA PHE A 82 -23.12 -30.41 -68.82
C PHE A 82 -22.83 -28.91 -68.97
N ASP A 83 -23.46 -28.36 -70.00
CA ASP A 83 -23.41 -26.98 -70.45
C ASP A 83 -24.07 -26.10 -69.39
N THR A 84 -23.28 -25.40 -68.56
CA THR A 84 -23.81 -24.25 -67.79
C THR A 84 -23.39 -23.00 -68.51
N THR A 85 -24.07 -22.74 -69.62
CA THR A 85 -24.08 -21.45 -70.31
C THR A 85 -24.42 -20.35 -69.30
N MET A 86 -23.48 -19.43 -69.09
CA MET A 86 -23.77 -18.13 -68.46
C MET A 86 -24.78 -17.39 -69.34
N ASN A 87 -26.05 -17.42 -68.95
CA ASN A 87 -27.12 -16.69 -69.63
C ASN A 87 -27.04 -15.20 -69.28
N TYR A 88 -26.27 -14.42 -70.06
CA TYR A 88 -26.64 -13.02 -70.28
C TYR A 88 -27.90 -13.02 -71.15
N SER A 89 -29.06 -13.05 -70.48
CA SER A 89 -30.35 -12.94 -71.16
C SER A 89 -30.53 -11.52 -71.66
N THR A 90 -30.28 -11.30 -72.95
CA THR A 90 -30.79 -10.18 -73.72
C THR A 90 -32.32 -10.28 -73.74
N ARG A 91 -33.02 -9.45 -72.96
CA ARG A 91 -34.47 -9.32 -73.02
C ARG A 91 -34.87 -8.25 -74.03
N SER A 92 -35.45 -8.68 -75.15
CA SER A 92 -36.24 -7.79 -76.02
C SER A 92 -37.63 -7.57 -75.42
N ASN A 93 -38.04 -6.30 -75.40
CA ASN A 93 -39.38 -5.73 -75.21
C ASN A 93 -40.08 -5.84 -73.83
N SER A 94 -39.95 -4.78 -73.04
CA SER A 94 -41.08 -3.95 -72.57
C SER A 94 -40.55 -2.60 -72.09
N MET A 95 -41.17 -1.50 -72.54
CA MET A 95 -40.75 -0.13 -72.24
C MET A 95 -40.80 0.18 -70.75
N GLY A 96 -39.67 0.66 -70.21
CA GLY A 96 -39.49 1.15 -68.85
C GLY A 96 -38.05 1.64 -68.65
N ASP A 97 -37.82 2.95 -68.76
CA ASP A 97 -36.54 3.62 -68.97
C ASP A 97 -35.61 3.72 -67.72
N THR A 98 -35.58 2.69 -66.85
CA THR A 98 -34.88 2.78 -65.55
C THR A 98 -34.04 1.57 -65.13
N GLU A 99 -34.03 0.45 -65.87
CA GLU A 99 -33.21 -0.74 -65.54
C GLU A 99 -31.83 -0.80 -66.23
N LEU A 100 -31.58 0.06 -67.22
CA LEU A 100 -30.33 0.08 -67.99
C LEU A 100 -29.12 0.56 -67.16
N THR A 101 -29.30 1.26 -66.04
CA THR A 101 -28.20 1.80 -65.22
C THR A 101 -27.67 0.81 -64.17
N GLY A 102 -28.49 -0.14 -63.70
CA GLY A 102 -28.12 -1.10 -62.65
C GLY A 102 -27.13 -2.18 -63.09
N ASN A 103 -27.32 -2.72 -64.30
CA ASN A 103 -26.41 -3.72 -64.89
C ASN A 103 -25.08 -3.11 -65.35
N VAL A 104 -25.07 -1.81 -65.70
CA VAL A 104 -23.87 -1.07 -66.07
C VAL A 104 -23.00 -0.76 -64.84
N GLY A 105 -23.63 -0.50 -63.67
CA GLY A 105 -22.91 -0.19 -62.43
C GLY A 105 -22.13 -1.36 -61.82
N THR A 106 -22.65 -2.58 -61.92
CA THR A 106 -21.96 -3.78 -61.38
C THR A 106 -20.76 -4.20 -62.24
N ALA A 107 -20.80 -3.96 -63.55
CA ALA A 107 -19.70 -4.30 -64.47
C ALA A 107 -18.38 -3.56 -64.16
N LEU A 108 -18.43 -2.42 -63.45
CA LEU A 108 -17.27 -1.60 -63.13
C LEU A 108 -16.33 -2.23 -62.08
N TYR A 109 -16.76 -3.26 -61.36
CA TYR A 109 -15.95 -3.97 -60.34
C TYR A 109 -15.42 -5.33 -60.81
N VAL A 110 -15.94 -5.83 -61.93
CA VAL A 110 -15.62 -7.16 -62.45
C VAL A 110 -14.22 -7.16 -63.06
N SER A 111 -13.40 -8.17 -62.75
CA SER A 111 -12.04 -8.23 -63.28
C SER A 111 -11.98 -8.47 -64.80
N PRO A 112 -10.91 -8.03 -65.50
CA PRO A 112 -10.80 -8.14 -66.95
C PRO A 112 -10.91 -9.57 -67.46
N GLU A 113 -10.33 -10.53 -66.73
CA GLU A 113 -10.34 -11.95 -67.08
C GLU A 113 -11.75 -12.57 -67.05
N VAL A 114 -12.64 -12.08 -66.16
CA VAL A 114 -14.03 -12.53 -66.09
C VAL A 114 -14.85 -11.96 -67.25
N MET A 115 -14.58 -10.72 -67.67
CA MET A 115 -15.28 -10.08 -68.80
C MET A 115 -14.87 -10.67 -70.15
N ALA A 116 -13.58 -10.93 -70.37
CA ALA A 116 -13.04 -11.35 -71.66
C ALA A 116 -13.49 -12.75 -72.10
N THR A 117 -13.83 -13.63 -71.15
CA THR A 117 -14.14 -15.04 -71.43
C THR A 117 -15.64 -15.34 -71.45
N GLY A 118 -16.52 -14.33 -71.32
CA GLY A 118 -17.96 -14.54 -71.22
C GLY A 118 -18.35 -15.50 -70.09
N GLY A 119 -17.53 -15.58 -69.04
CA GLY A 119 -17.68 -16.52 -67.92
C GLY A 119 -17.29 -17.98 -68.21
N LYS A 120 -16.66 -18.31 -69.35
CA LYS A 120 -16.39 -19.70 -69.78
C LYS A 120 -14.99 -20.25 -69.45
N PHE A 121 -14.16 -19.54 -68.68
CA PHE A 121 -12.83 -20.03 -68.22
C PHE A 121 -12.72 -20.05 -66.68
N HIS A 122 -11.92 -20.96 -66.14
CA HIS A 122 -11.63 -21.06 -64.70
C HIS A 122 -10.78 -19.87 -64.22
N TYR A 123 -11.32 -19.08 -63.30
CA TYR A 123 -10.63 -17.99 -62.58
C TYR A 123 -10.58 -18.29 -61.08
N ASN A 124 -9.65 -17.65 -60.36
CA ASN A 124 -9.36 -17.92 -58.95
C ASN A 124 -9.84 -16.77 -58.03
N GLN A 125 -9.52 -16.86 -56.74
CA GLN A 125 -9.92 -15.88 -55.72
C GLN A 125 -9.38 -14.46 -55.94
N LYS A 126 -8.38 -14.28 -56.82
CA LYS A 126 -7.81 -12.95 -57.12
C LYS A 126 -8.76 -12.06 -57.90
N VAL A 127 -9.89 -12.57 -58.41
CA VAL A 127 -10.95 -11.72 -58.98
C VAL A 127 -11.52 -10.76 -57.93
N ASP A 128 -11.69 -11.23 -56.67
CA ASP A 128 -12.15 -10.38 -55.57
C ASP A 128 -11.09 -9.32 -55.19
N SER A 129 -9.81 -9.66 -55.33
CA SER A 129 -8.71 -8.70 -55.13
C SER A 129 -8.75 -7.56 -56.16
N TYR A 130 -9.18 -7.81 -57.40
CA TYR A 130 -9.37 -6.74 -58.39
C TYR A 130 -10.53 -5.82 -58.01
N SER A 131 -11.67 -6.41 -57.63
CA SER A 131 -12.83 -5.65 -57.14
C SER A 131 -12.47 -4.81 -55.92
N LEU A 132 -11.68 -5.36 -55.00
CA LEU A 132 -11.14 -4.64 -53.85
C LEU A 132 -10.26 -3.44 -54.25
N GLY A 133 -9.49 -3.53 -55.33
CA GLY A 133 -8.69 -2.41 -55.85
C GLY A 133 -9.55 -1.22 -56.30
N ILE A 134 -10.67 -1.49 -56.96
CA ILE A 134 -11.64 -0.45 -57.35
C ILE A 134 -12.31 0.15 -56.11
N ILE A 135 -12.72 -0.70 -55.16
CA ILE A 135 -13.35 -0.25 -53.91
C ILE A 135 -12.40 0.62 -53.10
N PHE A 136 -11.13 0.23 -52.99
CA PHE A 136 -10.14 0.96 -52.21
C PHE A 136 -9.83 2.33 -52.84
N PHE A 137 -9.73 2.41 -54.17
CA PHE A 137 -9.66 3.70 -54.86
C PHE A 137 -10.83 4.60 -54.48
N GLU A 138 -12.06 4.08 -54.50
CA GLU A 138 -13.24 4.86 -54.15
C GLU A 138 -13.29 5.26 -52.66
N MET A 139 -12.72 4.46 -51.75
CA MET A 139 -12.59 4.83 -50.33
C MET A 139 -11.61 5.99 -50.14
N CYS A 140 -10.60 6.10 -50.99
CA CYS A 140 -9.55 7.11 -50.93
C CYS A 140 -9.84 8.37 -51.76
N TYR A 141 -10.90 8.38 -52.57
CA TYR A 141 -11.21 9.47 -53.49
C TYR A 141 -12.52 10.17 -53.14
N LYS A 142 -12.67 11.42 -53.58
CA LYS A 142 -13.90 12.18 -53.36
C LYS A 142 -15.12 11.48 -54.01
N PRO A 143 -16.33 11.64 -53.45
CA PRO A 143 -17.53 11.02 -53.99
C PRO A 143 -17.76 11.39 -55.46
N LEU A 144 -17.99 10.37 -56.31
CA LEU A 144 -18.34 10.53 -57.72
C LEU A 144 -19.83 10.80 -57.83
N THR A 145 -20.21 12.06 -57.98
CA THR A 145 -21.60 12.54 -57.79
C THR A 145 -22.54 12.19 -58.95
N THR A 146 -22.01 12.03 -60.16
CA THR A 146 -22.81 11.66 -61.34
C THR A 146 -22.42 10.28 -61.86
N GLY A 147 -23.41 9.52 -62.37
CA GLY A 147 -23.15 8.20 -62.95
C GLY A 147 -22.18 8.24 -64.14
N MET A 148 -22.24 9.30 -64.95
CA MET A 148 -21.34 9.47 -66.10
C MET A 148 -19.89 9.75 -65.68
N GLU A 149 -19.68 10.63 -64.70
CA GLU A 149 -18.35 10.89 -64.12
C GLU A 149 -17.74 9.60 -63.56
N ARG A 150 -18.55 8.83 -62.82
CA ARG A 150 -18.17 7.54 -62.27
C ARG A 150 -17.76 6.53 -63.33
N ILE A 151 -18.54 6.40 -64.40
CA ILE A 151 -18.24 5.49 -65.51
C ILE A 151 -16.93 5.88 -66.18
N VAL A 152 -16.72 7.16 -66.48
CA VAL A 152 -15.49 7.64 -67.15
C VAL A 152 -14.26 7.35 -66.30
N ILE A 153 -14.27 7.79 -65.03
CA ILE A 153 -13.13 7.62 -64.13
C ILE A 153 -12.81 6.15 -63.88
N LEU A 154 -13.82 5.32 -63.59
CA LEU A 154 -13.57 3.90 -63.34
C LEU A 154 -13.17 3.16 -64.63
N THR A 155 -13.62 3.58 -65.80
CA THR A 155 -13.17 3.00 -67.08
C THR A 155 -11.71 3.31 -67.33
N ASP A 156 -11.26 4.53 -67.08
CA ASP A 156 -9.84 4.93 -67.20
C ASP A 156 -8.95 4.18 -66.19
N LEU A 157 -9.42 4.03 -64.95
CA LEU A 157 -8.74 3.28 -63.90
C LEU A 157 -8.59 1.79 -64.26
N ARG A 158 -9.58 1.22 -64.96
CA ARG A 158 -9.58 -0.16 -65.46
C ARG A 158 -8.80 -0.35 -66.76
N SER A 159 -8.21 0.70 -67.33
CA SER A 159 -7.34 0.55 -68.50
C SER A 159 -6.04 -0.15 -68.11
N PRO A 160 -5.36 -0.87 -69.02
CA PRO A 160 -4.08 -1.54 -68.69
C PRO A 160 -2.99 -0.61 -68.14
N GLY A 161 -3.11 0.70 -68.40
CA GLY A 161 -2.20 1.72 -67.85
C GLY A 161 -2.58 2.25 -66.46
N ILE A 162 -3.71 1.81 -65.88
CA ILE A 162 -4.27 2.22 -64.58
C ILE A 162 -4.20 3.75 -64.40
N LYS A 163 -5.05 4.46 -65.14
CA LYS A 163 -5.03 5.93 -65.17
C LYS A 163 -5.87 6.49 -64.03
N PHE A 164 -5.22 7.17 -63.09
CA PHE A 164 -5.89 7.91 -62.02
C PHE A 164 -6.42 9.26 -62.53
N PRO A 165 -7.50 9.81 -61.94
CA PRO A 165 -7.95 11.17 -62.23
C PRO A 165 -6.85 12.22 -61.99
N PRO A 166 -6.80 13.33 -62.76
CA PRO A 166 -5.76 14.35 -62.62
C PRO A 166 -5.67 15.00 -61.23
N ASP A 167 -6.77 15.01 -60.48
CA ASP A 167 -6.90 15.55 -59.14
C ASP A 167 -6.78 14.50 -58.03
N PHE A 168 -6.44 13.25 -58.37
CA PHE A 168 -6.05 12.25 -57.40
C PHE A 168 -4.62 12.53 -56.91
N GLN A 169 -4.45 12.67 -55.59
CA GLN A 169 -3.18 13.06 -54.96
C GLN A 169 -2.20 11.88 -54.85
N ASP A 170 -1.76 11.34 -56.00
CA ASP A 170 -0.90 10.15 -56.09
C ASP A 170 0.35 10.18 -55.20
N VAL A 171 0.91 11.38 -54.98
CA VAL A 171 2.14 11.60 -54.19
C VAL A 171 1.88 11.56 -52.69
N GLU A 172 0.77 12.17 -52.22
CA GLU A 172 0.40 12.17 -50.80
C GLU A 172 -0.15 10.79 -50.38
N LEU A 173 -0.79 10.09 -51.32
CA LEU A 173 -1.38 8.77 -51.14
C LEU A 173 -0.47 7.64 -51.67
N GLU A 174 0.86 7.77 -51.52
CA GLU A 174 1.83 6.85 -52.15
C GLU A 174 1.57 5.37 -51.82
N GLN A 175 1.26 5.06 -50.55
CA GLN A 175 0.96 3.68 -50.11
C GLN A 175 -0.35 3.17 -50.74
N GLN A 176 -1.39 4.00 -50.74
CA GLN A 176 -2.69 3.67 -51.32
C GLN A 176 -2.54 3.45 -52.83
N THR A 177 -1.82 4.32 -53.53
CA THR A 177 -1.53 4.20 -54.97
C THR A 177 -0.79 2.91 -55.30
N LYS A 178 0.21 2.52 -54.50
CA LYS A 178 0.93 1.24 -54.67
C LYS A 178 -0.01 0.05 -54.51
N ILE A 179 -0.85 0.05 -53.47
CA ILE A 179 -1.82 -1.02 -53.21
C ILE A 179 -2.86 -1.09 -54.34
N ILE A 180 -3.42 0.04 -54.78
CA ILE A 180 -4.42 0.09 -55.86
C ILE A 180 -3.82 -0.47 -57.16
N LYS A 181 -2.61 -0.04 -57.55
CA LYS A 181 -1.92 -0.58 -58.73
C LYS A 181 -1.64 -2.08 -58.62
N TRP A 182 -1.29 -2.56 -57.43
CA TRP A 182 -1.04 -3.97 -57.18
C TRP A 182 -2.31 -4.82 -57.32
N LEU A 183 -3.42 -4.33 -56.78
CA LEU A 183 -4.75 -4.97 -56.86
C LEU A 183 -5.34 -4.92 -58.28
N LEU A 184 -5.14 -3.83 -59.02
CA LEU A 184 -5.69 -3.63 -60.37
C LEU A 184 -4.80 -4.18 -61.49
N ASN A 185 -3.77 -4.97 -61.18
CA ASN A 185 -2.96 -5.61 -62.21
C ASN A 185 -3.84 -6.55 -63.07
N HIS A 186 -3.75 -6.38 -64.40
CA HIS A 186 -4.54 -7.13 -65.38
C HIS A 186 -4.08 -8.59 -65.51
N ASP A 187 -2.83 -8.90 -65.16
CA ASP A 187 -2.37 -10.28 -65.01
C ASP A 187 -2.73 -10.78 -63.60
N PRO A 188 -3.63 -11.78 -63.45
CA PRO A 188 -3.99 -12.33 -62.15
C PRO A 188 -2.80 -12.93 -61.41
N ASN A 189 -1.77 -13.43 -62.09
CA ASN A 189 -0.61 -14.02 -61.40
C ASN A 189 0.20 -12.96 -60.65
N SER A 190 0.28 -11.74 -61.21
CA SER A 190 0.98 -10.60 -60.63
C SER A 190 0.18 -9.83 -59.55
N ARG A 191 -1.11 -10.15 -59.38
CA ARG A 191 -2.01 -9.56 -58.36
C ARG A 191 -1.82 -10.26 -56.99
N PRO A 192 -1.90 -9.57 -55.84
CA PRO A 192 -1.71 -10.20 -54.53
C PRO A 192 -2.88 -11.09 -54.14
N THR A 193 -2.60 -12.07 -53.27
CA THR A 193 -3.60 -12.68 -52.40
C THR A 193 -3.87 -11.78 -51.18
N THR A 194 -5.04 -11.94 -50.55
CA THR A 194 -5.39 -11.24 -49.30
C THR A 194 -4.36 -11.46 -48.19
N LYS A 195 -3.79 -12.67 -48.11
CA LYS A 195 -2.76 -13.05 -47.14
C LYS A 195 -1.42 -12.35 -47.38
N GLU A 196 -1.02 -12.20 -48.64
CA GLU A 196 0.16 -11.43 -49.02
C GLU A 196 -0.04 -9.94 -48.72
N LEU A 197 -1.24 -9.42 -48.95
CA LEU A 197 -1.58 -8.03 -48.67
C LEU A 197 -1.55 -7.73 -47.16
N LEU A 198 -2.11 -8.60 -46.30
CA LEU A 198 -2.08 -8.44 -44.84
C LEU A 198 -0.67 -8.47 -44.24
N ARG A 199 0.25 -9.16 -44.91
CA ARG A 199 1.66 -9.29 -44.50
C ARG A 199 2.55 -8.19 -45.09
N SER A 200 2.03 -7.36 -45.98
CA SER A 200 2.83 -6.34 -46.65
C SER A 200 3.11 -5.16 -45.70
N ASP A 201 4.28 -4.54 -45.86
CA ASP A 201 4.65 -3.31 -45.15
C ASP A 201 3.89 -2.07 -45.67
N LEU A 202 2.98 -2.27 -46.64
CA LEU A 202 2.14 -1.20 -47.19
C LEU A 202 0.93 -0.88 -46.29
N LEU A 203 0.64 -1.71 -45.28
CA LEU A 203 -0.43 -1.47 -44.30
C LEU A 203 0.13 -0.90 -42.98
N PRO A 204 -0.58 0.03 -42.30
CA PRO A 204 -0.21 0.50 -40.96
C PRO A 204 -0.17 -0.64 -39.90
N PRO A 205 0.65 -0.51 -38.84
CA PRO A 205 0.79 -1.53 -37.78
C PRO A 205 -0.49 -1.73 -36.95
N LEU A 206 -0.70 -2.95 -36.43
CA LEU A 206 -1.83 -3.31 -35.56
C LEU A 206 -1.83 -2.46 -34.28
N GLN A 207 -2.88 -1.66 -34.07
CA GLN A 207 -3.14 -0.99 -32.80
C GLN A 207 -3.98 -1.92 -31.92
N MET A 208 -3.43 -2.42 -30.80
CA MET A 208 -4.21 -3.17 -29.80
C MET A 208 -5.06 -2.22 -28.97
N GLU A 209 -6.33 -2.56 -28.76
CA GLU A 209 -7.23 -1.79 -27.90
C GLU A 209 -6.78 -1.82 -26.43
N GLU A 210 -6.78 -0.64 -25.80
CA GLU A 210 -6.41 -0.42 -24.40
C GLU A 210 -7.22 -1.31 -23.42
N ALA A 211 -8.47 -1.63 -23.76
CA ALA A 211 -9.33 -2.51 -22.98
C ALA A 211 -8.75 -3.92 -22.80
N THR A 212 -8.16 -4.50 -23.87
CA THR A 212 -7.57 -5.84 -23.85
C THR A 212 -6.32 -5.87 -22.96
N MET A 213 -5.51 -4.81 -23.00
CA MET A 213 -4.31 -4.70 -22.17
C MET A 213 -4.65 -4.64 -20.67
N ASN A 214 -5.66 -3.83 -20.32
CA ASN A 214 -6.12 -3.69 -18.95
C ASN A 214 -6.68 -5.01 -18.38
N GLU A 215 -7.35 -5.82 -19.20
CA GLU A 215 -7.85 -7.14 -18.80
C GLU A 215 -6.71 -8.14 -18.53
N LEU A 216 -5.66 -8.12 -19.36
CA LEU A 216 -4.45 -8.93 -19.14
C LEU A 216 -3.72 -8.56 -17.84
N PHE A 217 -3.63 -7.27 -17.51
CA PHE A 217 -3.06 -6.81 -16.24
C PHE A 217 -3.88 -7.27 -15.04
N ARG A 218 -5.21 -7.05 -15.08
CA ARG A 218 -6.11 -7.47 -13.99
C ARG A 218 -6.04 -8.99 -13.77
N SER A 219 -6.14 -9.77 -14.85
CA SER A 219 -6.08 -11.24 -14.75
C SER A 219 -4.73 -11.76 -14.24
N THR A 220 -3.63 -11.07 -14.52
CA THR A 220 -2.29 -11.40 -14.00
C THR A 220 -2.17 -11.09 -12.51
N ILE A 221 -2.64 -9.93 -12.05
CA ILE A 221 -2.56 -9.51 -10.63
C ILE A 221 -3.50 -10.33 -9.75
N SER A 222 -4.68 -10.71 -10.27
CA SER A 222 -5.67 -11.50 -9.52
C SER A 222 -5.25 -12.96 -9.29
N LYS A 223 -4.21 -13.47 -9.95
CA LYS A 223 -3.72 -14.85 -9.82
C LYS A 223 -2.26 -14.90 -9.35
N PRO A 224 -1.96 -14.49 -8.11
CA PRO A 224 -0.59 -14.46 -7.58
C PRO A 224 0.05 -15.86 -7.48
N GLN A 225 -0.74 -16.94 -7.48
CA GLN A 225 -0.23 -18.31 -7.49
C GLN A 225 0.22 -18.80 -8.88
N SER A 226 -0.07 -18.05 -9.96
CA SER A 226 0.36 -18.40 -11.31
C SER A 226 1.85 -18.09 -11.47
N ARG A 227 2.67 -19.14 -11.60
CA ARG A 227 4.14 -19.04 -11.45
C ARG A 227 4.87 -18.19 -12.49
N SER A 228 4.28 -17.84 -13.65
CA SER A 228 5.06 -17.23 -14.75
C SER A 228 4.77 -15.76 -15.08
N PRO A 229 3.53 -15.24 -15.13
CA PRO A 229 3.33 -13.83 -15.51
C PRO A 229 3.43 -12.90 -14.30
N TYR A 230 2.88 -13.31 -13.16
CA TYR A 230 2.94 -12.53 -11.92
C TYR A 230 4.36 -12.41 -11.37
N HIS A 231 5.12 -13.51 -11.29
CA HIS A 231 6.52 -13.45 -10.85
C HIS A 231 7.40 -12.59 -11.77
N ARG A 232 7.24 -12.70 -13.10
CA ARG A 232 7.97 -11.82 -14.03
C ARG A 232 7.66 -10.34 -13.81
N LEU A 233 6.41 -10.01 -13.46
CA LEU A 233 6.03 -8.65 -13.10
C LEU A 233 6.71 -8.20 -11.80
N VAL A 234 6.68 -9.03 -10.76
CA VAL A 234 7.34 -8.75 -9.48
C VAL A 234 8.85 -8.59 -9.67
N ASP A 235 9.51 -9.50 -10.40
CA ASP A 235 10.94 -9.42 -10.71
C ASP A 235 11.28 -8.14 -11.48
N ALA A 236 10.43 -7.74 -12.44
CA ALA A 236 10.58 -6.48 -13.17
C ALA A 236 10.43 -5.25 -12.24
N LEU A 237 9.54 -5.30 -11.25
CA LEU A 237 9.41 -4.23 -10.24
C LEU A 237 10.67 -4.12 -9.38
N PHE A 238 11.21 -5.24 -8.90
CA PHE A 238 12.44 -5.26 -8.08
C PHE A 238 13.71 -4.96 -8.88
N SER A 239 13.67 -5.11 -10.21
CA SER A 239 14.79 -4.77 -11.10
C SER A 239 14.83 -3.30 -11.51
N GLN A 240 13.88 -2.47 -11.06
CA GLN A 240 13.86 -1.05 -11.39
C GLN A 240 15.07 -0.33 -10.77
N PRO A 241 15.74 0.57 -11.52
CA PRO A 241 16.86 1.33 -11.00
C PRO A 241 16.38 2.31 -9.93
N PHE A 242 17.11 2.38 -8.81
CA PHE A 242 16.83 3.31 -7.74
C PHE A 242 17.57 4.63 -7.97
N SER A 243 16.86 5.76 -7.98
CA SER A 243 17.49 7.06 -8.24
C SER A 243 18.20 7.61 -6.99
N ALA A 244 19.32 8.32 -7.19
CA ALA A 244 20.03 8.97 -6.08
C ALA A 244 19.19 10.04 -5.36
N VAL A 245 18.17 10.60 -6.02
CA VAL A 245 17.24 11.55 -5.40
C VAL A 245 16.31 10.81 -4.44
N GLN A 246 15.71 9.69 -4.87
CA GLN A 246 14.88 8.85 -4.01
C GLN A 246 15.66 8.40 -2.77
N ASP A 247 16.89 7.94 -2.95
CA ASP A 247 17.80 7.55 -1.88
C ASP A 247 17.98 8.66 -0.83
N ARG A 248 18.40 9.85 -1.26
CA ARG A 248 18.61 11.00 -0.35
C ARG A 248 17.32 11.51 0.31
N THR A 249 16.18 11.37 -0.35
CA THR A 249 14.90 11.85 0.21
C THR A 249 14.28 10.87 1.20
N TYR A 250 14.61 9.58 1.09
CA TYR A 250 13.95 8.51 1.85
C TYR A 250 14.09 8.70 3.37
N ASP A 251 15.29 8.97 3.86
CA ASP A 251 15.63 9.14 5.27
C ASP A 251 15.84 10.60 5.69
N SER A 252 15.45 11.55 4.83
CA SER A 252 15.65 12.98 5.04
C SER A 252 15.10 13.51 6.38
N ASP A 253 14.00 12.94 6.88
CA ASP A 253 13.46 13.31 8.20
C ASP A 253 14.25 12.70 9.36
N THR A 254 14.78 11.49 9.19
CA THR A 254 15.61 10.83 10.20
C THR A 254 16.93 11.59 10.39
N CYS A 255 17.49 12.08 9.28
CA CYS A 255 18.73 12.87 9.27
C CYS A 255 18.58 14.32 9.77
N LYS A 256 17.36 14.84 9.93
CA LYS A 256 17.12 16.20 10.50
C LYS A 256 17.40 16.27 12.00
N VAL A 257 17.32 15.14 12.71
CA VAL A 257 17.57 15.10 14.15
C VAL A 257 19.07 15.12 14.37
N SER A 258 19.59 16.20 14.94
CA SER A 258 21.02 16.30 15.28
C SER A 258 21.41 15.16 16.22
N PHE A 259 22.49 14.45 15.89
CA PHE A 259 23.01 13.40 16.74
C PHE A 259 23.39 13.97 18.12
N SER A 260 22.74 13.45 19.16
CA SER A 260 23.04 13.78 20.56
C SER A 260 23.38 12.51 21.32
N PRO A 261 24.66 12.29 21.69
CA PRO A 261 25.06 11.14 22.52
C PRO A 261 24.32 11.14 23.86
N LYS A 262 24.11 12.34 24.45
CA LYS A 262 23.38 12.51 25.72
C LYS A 262 21.97 11.93 25.65
N LEU A 263 21.23 12.18 24.57
CA LEU A 263 19.89 11.63 24.37
C LEU A 263 19.89 10.10 24.35
N HIS A 264 20.86 9.47 23.67
CA HIS A 264 20.97 8.01 23.59
C HIS A 264 21.32 7.38 24.95
N LEU A 265 22.19 8.03 25.73
CA LEU A 265 22.51 7.58 27.09
C LEU A 265 21.30 7.71 28.03
N ILE A 266 20.50 8.77 27.89
CA ILE A 266 19.23 8.93 28.62
C ILE A 266 18.24 7.83 28.24
N GLN A 267 18.05 7.59 26.94
CA GLN A 267 17.18 6.51 26.46
C GLN A 267 17.62 5.15 27.04
N LYS A 268 18.93 4.86 27.07
CA LYS A 268 19.45 3.64 27.68
C LYS A 268 19.18 3.57 29.19
N SER A 269 19.42 4.65 29.93
CA SER A 269 19.16 4.72 31.37
C SER A 269 17.67 4.51 31.71
N VAL A 270 16.78 5.17 30.96
CA VAL A 270 15.32 5.00 31.09
C VAL A 270 14.91 3.57 30.76
N SER A 271 15.46 2.98 29.69
CA SER A 271 15.24 1.59 29.32
C SER A 271 15.64 0.65 30.46
N ASP A 272 16.83 0.80 31.02
CA ASP A 272 17.34 -0.08 32.08
C ASP A 272 16.51 0.01 33.36
N CYS A 273 16.06 1.21 33.72
CA CYS A 273 15.16 1.43 34.85
C CYS A 273 13.81 0.72 34.64
N ILE A 274 13.19 0.89 33.48
CA ILE A 274 11.91 0.25 33.14
C ILE A 274 12.06 -1.28 33.08
N GLU A 275 13.13 -1.79 32.44
CA GLU A 275 13.40 -3.22 32.37
C GLU A 275 13.57 -3.83 33.77
N LYS A 276 14.25 -3.13 34.69
CA LYS A 276 14.39 -3.56 36.08
C LYS A 276 13.03 -3.66 36.79
N VAL A 277 12.14 -2.69 36.60
CA VAL A 277 10.77 -2.76 37.15
C VAL A 277 10.06 -4.00 36.60
N PHE A 278 10.09 -4.23 35.28
CA PHE A 278 9.43 -5.40 34.68
C PHE A 278 10.00 -6.74 35.18
N GLN A 279 11.32 -6.83 35.33
CA GLN A 279 12.00 -8.02 35.85
C GLN A 279 11.65 -8.27 37.33
N ASN A 280 11.50 -7.22 38.15
CA ASN A 280 11.05 -7.36 39.53
C ASN A 280 9.64 -7.95 39.65
N HIS A 281 8.79 -7.76 38.63
CA HIS A 281 7.48 -8.39 38.51
C HIS A 281 7.54 -9.78 37.84
N GLY A 282 8.74 -10.30 37.56
CA GLY A 282 8.95 -11.64 37.00
C GLY A 282 8.69 -11.75 35.50
N ALA A 283 8.70 -10.63 34.77
CA ALA A 283 8.53 -10.63 33.32
C ALA A 283 9.85 -10.93 32.59
N ILE A 284 9.77 -11.68 31.48
CA ILE A 284 10.90 -11.95 30.60
C ILE A 284 10.91 -11.04 29.37
N LYS A 285 12.10 -10.69 28.86
CA LYS A 285 12.22 -9.95 27.61
C LYS A 285 11.85 -10.85 26.43
N PHE A 286 10.84 -10.48 25.64
CA PHE A 286 10.41 -11.26 24.48
C PHE A 286 9.87 -10.39 23.34
N SER A 287 10.53 -10.49 22.20
CA SER A 287 10.21 -9.78 20.96
C SER A 287 9.63 -10.72 19.90
N THR A 288 8.60 -10.26 19.19
CA THR A 288 8.06 -10.96 18.02
C THR A 288 8.83 -10.62 16.75
N PRO A 289 8.79 -11.45 15.70
CA PRO A 289 9.41 -11.10 14.41
C PRO A 289 8.93 -9.75 13.88
N LEU A 290 9.85 -8.98 13.29
CA LEU A 290 9.58 -7.64 12.78
C LEU A 290 8.52 -7.61 11.66
N LEU A 291 8.58 -8.57 10.74
CA LEU A 291 7.64 -8.67 9.63
C LEU A 291 6.54 -9.67 9.96
N MET A 292 5.30 -9.27 9.66
CA MET A 292 4.13 -10.13 9.72
C MET A 292 3.37 -10.06 8.38
N PRO A 293 2.69 -11.15 7.95
CA PRO A 293 1.79 -11.08 6.81
C PRO A 293 0.76 -9.96 6.99
N LYS A 294 0.34 -9.33 5.88
CA LYS A 294 -0.67 -8.26 5.90
C LYS A 294 -1.84 -8.65 6.79
N CYS A 295 -2.12 -7.83 7.79
CA CYS A 295 -3.13 -8.12 8.79
C CYS A 295 -4.38 -7.27 8.58
N HIS A 296 -5.52 -7.93 8.46
CA HIS A 296 -6.83 -7.29 8.29
C HIS A 296 -7.19 -6.34 9.45
N LEU A 297 -6.62 -6.54 10.64
CA LEU A 297 -6.87 -5.67 11.81
C LEU A 297 -6.29 -4.26 11.64
N TYR A 298 -5.35 -4.09 10.71
CA TYR A 298 -4.75 -2.80 10.39
C TYR A 298 -5.36 -2.15 9.14
N GLU A 299 -6.32 -2.76 8.45
CA GLU A 299 -6.90 -2.21 7.22
C GLU A 299 -7.60 -0.87 7.41
N SER A 300 -8.17 -0.63 8.59
CA SER A 300 -8.77 0.67 8.91
C SER A 300 -7.74 1.76 9.23
N ASN A 301 -6.45 1.40 9.34
CA ASN A 301 -5.38 2.33 9.64
C ASN A 301 -4.72 2.81 8.35
N GLU A 302 -4.97 4.05 7.96
CA GLU A 302 -4.35 4.69 6.79
C GLU A 302 -2.81 4.77 6.89
N GLN A 303 -2.24 4.58 8.09
CA GLN A 303 -0.80 4.65 8.36
C GLN A 303 -0.14 3.27 8.50
N TYR A 304 -0.77 2.20 8.02
CA TYR A 304 -0.20 0.86 8.10
C TYR A 304 0.82 0.63 6.97
N ALA A 305 2.11 0.56 7.35
CA ALA A 305 3.20 0.31 6.41
C ALA A 305 3.17 -1.15 5.91
N CYS A 306 2.71 -1.33 4.67
CA CYS A 306 2.58 -2.62 4.00
C CYS A 306 3.48 -2.66 2.76
N PHE A 307 4.17 -3.78 2.57
CA PHE A 307 5.17 -4.02 1.53
C PHE A 307 4.90 -5.33 0.79
N VAL A 308 5.51 -5.46 -0.38
CA VAL A 308 5.53 -6.69 -1.18
C VAL A 308 6.90 -7.34 -0.98
N ASP A 309 6.93 -8.64 -0.69
CA ASP A 309 8.17 -9.41 -0.67
C ASP A 309 8.54 -9.96 -2.07
N HIS A 310 9.73 -10.56 -2.23
CA HIS A 310 10.19 -11.10 -3.51
C HIS A 310 9.32 -12.25 -4.06
N SER A 311 8.47 -12.87 -3.21
CA SER A 311 7.50 -13.86 -3.65
C SER A 311 6.17 -13.25 -4.11
N GLY A 312 6.02 -11.92 -4.00
CA GLY A 312 4.77 -11.20 -4.19
C GLY A 312 3.81 -11.27 -2.99
N GLY A 313 4.28 -11.82 -1.86
CA GLY A 313 3.54 -11.85 -0.61
C GLY A 313 3.42 -10.46 0.01
N LEU A 314 2.26 -10.16 0.58
CA LEU A 314 2.05 -8.91 1.32
C LEU A 314 2.48 -9.08 2.77
N VAL A 315 3.46 -8.30 3.19
CA VAL A 315 3.98 -8.23 4.56
C VAL A 315 3.85 -6.81 5.08
N GLY A 316 3.82 -6.60 6.39
CA GLY A 316 3.79 -5.25 6.96
C GLY A 316 4.55 -5.16 8.26
N LEU A 317 4.88 -3.92 8.61
CA LEU A 317 5.52 -3.57 9.87
C LEU A 317 4.47 -3.38 10.97
N PRO A 318 4.77 -3.74 12.23
CA PRO A 318 3.83 -3.62 13.33
C PRO A 318 3.52 -2.15 13.64
N CYS A 319 2.23 -1.81 13.73
CA CYS A 319 1.78 -0.51 14.25
C CYS A 319 1.78 -0.46 15.79
N ASP A 320 1.82 -1.63 16.44
CA ASP A 320 1.85 -1.84 17.88
C ASP A 320 2.49 -3.21 18.20
N GLN A 321 2.88 -3.42 19.45
CA GLN A 321 3.49 -4.68 19.91
C GLN A 321 2.46 -5.74 20.37
N ARG A 322 1.16 -5.41 20.38
CA ARG A 322 0.09 -6.26 20.94
C ARG A 322 -0.46 -7.24 19.93
N VAL A 323 -0.74 -6.78 18.70
CA VAL A 323 -1.27 -7.62 17.62
C VAL A 323 -0.27 -8.71 17.21
N PRO A 324 1.04 -8.43 17.00
CA PRO A 324 2.02 -9.48 16.72
C PRO A 324 2.11 -10.51 17.86
N PHE A 325 2.01 -10.04 19.10
CA PHE A 325 2.08 -10.92 20.26
C PHE A 325 0.82 -11.79 20.43
N ALA A 326 -0.37 -11.22 20.25
CA ALA A 326 -1.60 -12.00 20.27
C ALA A 326 -1.62 -13.08 19.18
N ARG A 327 -1.07 -12.76 18.00
CA ARG A 327 -0.86 -13.74 16.92
C ARG A 327 0.14 -14.83 17.32
N PHE A 328 1.22 -14.48 18.01
CA PHE A 328 2.18 -15.45 18.54
C PHE A 328 1.50 -16.39 19.53
N ILE A 329 0.86 -15.85 20.57
CA ILE A 329 0.16 -16.64 21.61
C ILE A 329 -0.87 -17.59 21.01
N ALA A 330 -1.67 -17.12 20.05
CA ALA A 330 -2.66 -17.95 19.38
C ALA A 330 -2.05 -19.13 18.61
N ARG A 331 -0.85 -18.96 18.03
CA ARG A 331 -0.18 -19.97 17.18
C ARG A 331 0.76 -20.89 17.93
N SER A 332 1.38 -20.40 19.00
CA SER A 332 2.24 -21.19 19.88
C SER A 332 1.46 -21.96 20.95
N ASN A 333 0.16 -21.67 21.10
CA ASN A 333 -0.71 -22.20 22.15
C ASN A 333 -0.14 -21.95 23.56
N THR A 334 0.46 -20.78 23.76
CA THR A 334 1.08 -20.42 25.04
C THR A 334 -0.02 -20.12 26.07
N GLN A 335 -0.07 -20.94 27.12
CA GLN A 335 -1.11 -20.86 28.16
C GLN A 335 -0.75 -19.92 29.32
N SER A 336 0.55 -19.69 29.58
CA SER A 336 0.99 -18.73 30.58
C SER A 336 2.32 -18.12 30.20
N MET A 337 2.41 -16.80 30.34
CA MET A 337 3.62 -16.03 30.06
C MET A 337 3.50 -14.65 30.69
N LYS A 338 4.57 -14.15 31.30
CA LYS A 338 4.70 -12.75 31.65
C LYS A 338 5.87 -12.17 30.86
N ARG A 339 5.61 -11.19 30.01
CA ARG A 339 6.66 -10.63 29.13
C ARG A 339 6.72 -9.12 29.17
N TYR A 340 7.87 -8.61 28.77
CA TYR A 340 8.05 -7.23 28.38
C TYR A 340 8.79 -7.11 27.04
N CYS A 341 8.58 -5.99 26.36
CA CYS A 341 9.14 -5.70 25.04
C CYS A 341 9.42 -4.20 24.92
N LEU A 342 10.61 -3.83 24.42
CA LEU A 342 11.00 -2.44 24.14
C LEU A 342 11.47 -2.38 22.68
N ASP A 343 10.52 -2.38 21.77
CA ASP A 343 10.78 -2.48 20.33
C ASP A 343 10.11 -1.35 19.56
N LYS A 344 10.61 -1.12 18.34
CA LYS A 344 10.08 -0.10 17.44
C LYS A 344 8.75 -0.53 16.83
N VAL A 345 7.82 0.41 16.78
CA VAL A 345 6.57 0.33 16.01
C VAL A 345 6.59 1.37 14.91
N TYR A 346 5.90 1.10 13.81
CA TYR A 346 6.02 1.87 12.57
C TYR A 346 4.67 2.42 12.11
N GLN A 347 4.71 3.66 11.64
CA GLN A 347 3.56 4.36 11.05
C GLN A 347 3.98 4.98 9.72
N GLU A 348 3.26 4.61 8.66
CA GLU A 348 3.47 5.18 7.34
C GLU A 348 3.08 6.66 7.32
N LYS A 349 3.90 7.46 6.64
CA LYS A 349 3.64 8.89 6.46
C LYS A 349 2.68 9.07 5.29
N LYS A 350 1.97 10.21 5.28
CA LYS A 350 1.04 10.56 4.19
C LYS A 350 1.71 10.67 2.81
N PHE A 351 3.02 10.91 2.78
CA PHE A 351 3.82 10.96 1.57
C PHE A 351 4.52 9.62 1.38
N PHE A 352 4.17 8.93 0.30
CA PHE A 352 4.79 7.65 -0.08
C PHE A 352 6.25 7.83 -0.46
N GLY A 353 7.04 6.76 -0.29
CA GLY A 353 8.47 6.76 -0.64
C GLY A 353 9.38 7.41 0.41
N LEU A 354 8.90 7.59 1.64
CA LEU A 354 9.70 8.01 2.79
C LEU A 354 9.84 6.88 3.81
N HIS A 355 10.89 6.93 4.62
CA HIS A 355 11.05 6.02 5.75
C HIS A 355 9.84 6.16 6.70
N PRO A 356 9.16 5.05 7.05
CA PRO A 356 8.07 5.07 8.01
C PRO A 356 8.52 5.69 9.32
N LYS A 357 7.63 6.42 10.00
CA LYS A 357 7.97 6.96 11.32
C LYS A 357 8.06 5.78 12.29
N ASP A 358 9.22 5.63 12.92
CA ASP A 358 9.44 4.66 13.99
C ASP A 358 9.31 5.31 15.38
N MET A 359 8.80 4.56 16.34
CA MET A 359 8.66 4.97 17.74
C MET A 359 8.92 3.77 18.64
N THR A 360 9.60 3.97 19.76
CA THR A 360 9.78 2.89 20.75
C THR A 360 8.51 2.72 21.57
N GLU A 361 7.93 1.51 21.57
CA GLU A 361 6.82 1.15 22.45
C GLU A 361 7.32 0.20 23.54
N CYS A 362 7.05 0.55 24.80
CA CYS A 362 7.34 -0.33 25.94
C CYS A 362 6.07 -1.10 26.32
N ALA A 363 5.99 -2.36 25.93
CA ALA A 363 4.85 -3.22 26.24
C ALA A 363 5.17 -4.17 27.40
N PHE A 364 4.21 -4.36 28.29
CA PHE A 364 4.21 -5.38 29.33
C PHE A 364 2.91 -6.19 29.22
N ASP A 365 3.01 -7.51 29.28
CA ASP A 365 1.91 -8.46 29.09
C ASP A 365 1.91 -9.54 30.17
N ILE A 366 0.71 -9.91 30.62
CA ILE A 366 0.47 -11.08 31.47
C ILE A 366 -0.55 -11.97 30.75
N VAL A 367 -0.17 -13.22 30.52
CA VAL A 367 -0.99 -14.28 29.94
C VAL A 367 -1.19 -15.36 31.00
N THR A 368 -2.44 -15.72 31.25
CA THR A 368 -2.83 -16.74 32.24
C THR A 368 -3.80 -17.75 31.62
N PRO A 369 -3.81 -19.01 32.10
CA PRO A 369 -4.69 -20.04 31.54
C PRO A 369 -6.15 -19.88 31.98
N SER A 370 -6.41 -19.13 33.04
CA SER A 370 -7.73 -18.98 33.65
C SER A 370 -8.18 -17.52 33.68
N HIS A 371 -9.50 -17.34 33.47
CA HIS A 371 -10.22 -16.07 33.54
C HIS A 371 -10.75 -15.74 34.94
N ALA A 372 -10.54 -16.63 35.92
CA ALA A 372 -11.15 -16.50 37.24
C ALA A 372 -10.49 -15.44 38.13
N SER A 373 -9.24 -15.04 37.84
CA SER A 373 -8.50 -14.09 38.65
C SER A 373 -8.42 -12.73 37.97
N LEU A 374 -8.76 -11.68 38.72
CA LEU A 374 -8.61 -10.27 38.32
C LEU A 374 -7.31 -9.63 38.84
N ILE A 375 -6.41 -10.45 39.40
CA ILE A 375 -5.10 -10.00 39.92
C ILE A 375 -4.21 -9.46 38.79
N PRO A 376 -4.14 -10.08 37.59
CA PRO A 376 -3.30 -9.57 36.50
C PRO A 376 -3.62 -8.11 36.14
N GLU A 377 -4.89 -7.73 36.10
CA GLU A 377 -5.33 -6.36 35.81
C GLU A 377 -4.82 -5.37 36.85
N SER A 378 -4.90 -5.72 38.14
CA SER A 378 -4.38 -4.88 39.23
C SER A 378 -2.86 -4.83 39.25
N GLU A 379 -2.18 -5.91 38.88
CA GLU A 379 -0.72 -5.93 38.72
C GLU A 379 -0.25 -4.96 37.63
N LEU A 380 -0.99 -4.82 36.52
CA LEU A 380 -0.67 -3.82 35.49
C LEU A 380 -0.73 -2.38 36.02
N LEU A 381 -1.70 -2.10 36.90
CA LEU A 381 -1.80 -0.80 37.57
C LEU A 381 -0.61 -0.59 38.51
N ALA A 382 -0.22 -1.62 39.26
CA ALA A 382 0.96 -1.57 40.14
C ALA A 382 2.26 -1.33 39.35
N VAL A 383 2.50 -2.08 38.26
CA VAL A 383 3.66 -1.90 37.37
C VAL A 383 3.70 -0.48 36.80
N SER A 384 2.58 0.01 36.28
CA SER A 384 2.49 1.36 35.69
C SER A 384 2.74 2.45 36.74
N SER A 385 2.20 2.27 37.95
CA SER A 385 2.44 3.17 39.09
C SER A 385 3.92 3.15 39.49
N GLN A 386 4.53 1.98 39.60
CA GLN A 386 5.94 1.84 39.97
C GLN A 386 6.87 2.52 38.96
N VAL A 387 6.67 2.30 37.65
CA VAL A 387 7.44 2.98 36.60
C VAL A 387 7.39 4.50 36.76
N ILE A 388 6.22 5.08 37.02
CA ILE A 388 6.09 6.53 37.25
C ILE A 388 6.85 6.98 38.50
N HIS A 389 6.85 6.17 39.56
CA HIS A 389 7.52 6.51 40.81
C HIS A 389 9.04 6.41 40.73
N GLU A 390 9.61 5.58 39.85
CA GLU A 390 11.06 5.52 39.66
C GLU A 390 11.65 6.84 39.12
N PHE A 391 10.85 7.64 38.40
CA PHE A 391 11.28 8.92 37.85
C PHE A 391 10.73 10.11 38.65
N PRO A 392 11.57 10.89 39.37
CA PRO A 392 11.10 12.02 40.19
C PRO A 392 10.28 13.06 39.41
N THR A 393 10.67 13.38 38.17
CA THR A 393 9.95 14.34 37.32
C THR A 393 8.56 13.87 36.91
N LEU A 394 8.36 12.55 36.80
CA LEU A 394 7.03 11.99 36.55
C LEU A 394 6.20 11.98 37.83
N ARG A 395 6.80 11.76 39.00
CA ARG A 395 6.10 11.81 40.29
C ARG A 395 5.53 13.19 40.59
N GLU A 396 6.23 14.26 40.21
CA GLU A 396 5.76 15.64 40.38
C GLU A 396 4.58 15.99 39.46
N ARG A 397 4.48 15.32 38.31
CA ARG A 397 3.33 15.43 37.41
C ARG A 397 2.24 14.55 38.02
N ASN A 398 1.19 15.15 38.55
CA ASN A 398 0.07 14.45 39.20
C ASN A 398 -0.69 13.49 38.24
N TYR A 399 -0.08 12.35 37.91
CA TYR A 399 -0.68 11.30 37.11
C TYR A 399 -1.77 10.59 37.89
N TYR A 400 -2.80 10.14 37.18
CA TYR A 400 -3.87 9.33 37.74
C TYR A 400 -4.32 8.27 36.73
N PHE A 401 -4.94 7.22 37.24
CA PHE A 401 -5.57 6.17 36.44
C PHE A 401 -6.99 6.57 36.05
N ARG A 402 -7.31 6.39 34.78
CA ARG A 402 -8.68 6.44 34.26
C ARG A 402 -9.07 5.03 33.82
N LEU A 403 -10.02 4.42 34.51
CA LEU A 403 -10.48 3.05 34.30
C LEU A 403 -11.87 3.00 33.65
N ASN A 404 -12.11 1.95 32.89
CA ASN A 404 -13.43 1.58 32.37
C ASN A 404 -13.51 0.08 32.10
N HIS A 405 -14.73 -0.38 31.80
CA HIS A 405 -15.00 -1.74 31.38
C HIS A 405 -15.93 -1.74 30.16
N THR A 406 -15.63 -2.52 29.11
CA THR A 406 -16.43 -2.50 27.87
C THR A 406 -17.89 -2.91 28.09
N SER A 407 -18.18 -3.74 29.10
CA SER A 407 -19.55 -4.10 29.46
C SER A 407 -20.37 -2.91 29.95
N LEU A 408 -19.75 -1.90 30.59
CA LEU A 408 -20.44 -0.68 31.03
C LEU A 408 -20.85 0.17 29.82
N VAL A 409 -19.97 0.28 28.83
CA VAL A 409 -20.28 0.94 27.56
C VAL A 409 -21.45 0.23 26.88
N LYS A 410 -21.39 -1.10 26.73
CA LYS A 410 -22.47 -1.91 26.14
C LYS A 410 -23.78 -1.75 26.94
N ALA A 411 -23.72 -1.75 28.26
CA ALA A 411 -24.88 -1.55 29.13
C ALA A 411 -25.54 -0.19 28.93
N VAL A 412 -24.76 0.89 28.86
CA VAL A 412 -25.27 2.24 28.60
C VAL A 412 -25.87 2.36 27.20
N LEU A 413 -25.23 1.76 26.18
CA LEU A 413 -25.77 1.71 24.82
C LEU A 413 -27.14 1.03 24.76
N LEU A 414 -27.27 -0.14 25.40
CA LEU A 414 -28.54 -0.87 25.49
C LEU A 414 -29.61 -0.09 26.27
N PHE A 415 -29.23 0.51 27.40
CA PHE A 415 -30.13 1.32 28.22
C PHE A 415 -30.68 2.53 27.46
N CYS A 416 -29.89 3.10 26.56
CA CYS A 416 -30.31 4.19 25.67
C CYS A 416 -31.06 3.72 24.41
N GLY A 417 -31.37 2.43 24.29
CA GLY A 417 -32.16 1.88 23.18
C GLY A 417 -31.38 1.62 21.88
N ILE A 418 -30.05 1.59 21.93
CA ILE A 418 -29.21 1.34 20.75
C ILE A 418 -29.09 -0.18 20.54
N ARG A 419 -29.52 -0.64 19.36
CA ARG A 419 -29.44 -2.06 18.95
C ARG A 419 -27.99 -2.57 18.93
N GLU A 420 -27.80 -3.81 19.33
CA GLU A 420 -26.46 -4.44 19.49
C GLU A 420 -25.64 -4.46 18.20
N GLU A 421 -26.28 -4.68 17.06
CA GLU A 421 -25.65 -4.61 15.72
C GLU A 421 -24.88 -3.31 15.46
N LYS A 422 -25.33 -2.20 16.06
CA LYS A 422 -24.73 -0.87 15.88
C LYS A 422 -23.65 -0.55 16.91
N HIS A 423 -23.47 -1.36 17.96
CA HIS A 423 -22.58 -1.03 19.07
C HIS A 423 -21.13 -0.84 18.63
N HIS A 424 -20.62 -1.71 17.74
CA HIS A 424 -19.25 -1.60 17.27
C HIS A 424 -19.02 -0.30 16.48
N ALA A 425 -19.93 0.04 15.55
CA ALA A 425 -19.87 1.28 14.79
C ALA A 425 -19.96 2.52 15.70
N VAL A 426 -20.85 2.49 16.69
CA VAL A 426 -21.00 3.57 17.68
C VAL A 426 -19.74 3.73 18.53
N GLN A 427 -19.13 2.64 18.99
CA GLN A 427 -17.87 2.70 19.76
C GLN A 427 -16.72 3.29 18.94
N LEU A 428 -16.57 2.90 17.67
CA LEU A 428 -15.58 3.49 16.76
C LEU A 428 -15.84 5.00 16.56
N CYS A 429 -17.09 5.40 16.37
CA CYS A 429 -17.45 6.81 16.26
C CYS A 429 -17.16 7.57 17.57
N LEU A 430 -17.49 7.01 18.74
CA LEU A 430 -17.22 7.67 20.02
C LEU A 430 -15.72 7.84 20.28
N ARG A 431 -14.89 6.87 19.87
CA ARG A 431 -13.41 6.98 19.90
C ARG A 431 -12.93 8.17 19.08
N ASP A 432 -13.37 8.26 17.82
CA ASP A 432 -12.89 9.28 16.87
C ASP A 432 -13.26 10.71 17.30
N PHE A 433 -14.35 10.85 18.06
CA PHE A 433 -14.88 12.14 18.51
C PHE A 433 -14.78 12.35 20.03
N GLN A 434 -13.94 11.59 20.75
CA GLN A 434 -13.79 11.68 22.21
C GLN A 434 -13.49 13.11 22.70
N HIS A 435 -12.71 13.88 21.94
CA HIS A 435 -12.33 15.26 22.26
C HIS A 435 -13.19 16.35 21.58
N LYS A 436 -14.11 15.98 20.68
CA LYS A 436 -14.95 16.90 19.90
C LYS A 436 -16.42 16.79 20.31
N LYS A 437 -16.71 17.16 21.55
CA LYS A 437 -18.01 16.92 22.20
C LYS A 437 -19.23 17.41 21.42
N THR A 438 -19.12 18.56 20.75
CA THR A 438 -20.19 19.18 19.95
C THR A 438 -20.55 18.40 18.68
N MET A 439 -19.59 17.68 18.08
CA MET A 439 -19.79 16.95 16.81
C MET A 439 -20.22 15.50 17.01
N ARG A 440 -20.16 14.97 18.25
CA ARG A 440 -20.45 13.56 18.57
C ARG A 440 -21.85 13.15 18.15
N ARG A 441 -22.87 13.95 18.48
CA ARG A 441 -24.27 13.63 18.19
C ARG A 441 -24.52 13.54 16.68
N GLN A 442 -24.18 14.59 15.94
CA GLN A 442 -24.33 14.64 14.49
C GLN A 442 -23.58 13.51 13.78
N SER A 443 -22.42 13.12 14.30
CA SER A 443 -21.62 12.02 13.75
C SER A 443 -22.26 10.65 14.01
N LEU A 444 -22.86 10.43 15.18
CA LEU A 444 -23.59 9.19 15.49
C LEU A 444 -24.86 9.05 14.64
N GLU A 445 -25.57 10.15 14.41
CA GLU A 445 -26.76 10.20 13.56
C GLU A 445 -26.40 9.92 12.08
N SER A 446 -25.39 10.60 11.54
CA SER A 446 -24.98 10.46 10.14
C SER A 446 -24.24 9.16 9.82
N LYS A 447 -23.28 8.74 10.66
CA LYS A 447 -22.41 7.58 10.37
C LYS A 447 -22.97 6.26 10.88
N CYS A 448 -23.71 6.25 11.98
CA CYS A 448 -24.21 5.02 12.60
C CYS A 448 -25.74 4.87 12.44
N GLY A 449 -26.42 5.88 11.90
CA GLY A 449 -27.87 5.88 11.76
C GLY A 449 -28.59 5.73 13.10
N VAL A 450 -28.02 6.27 14.18
CA VAL A 450 -28.61 6.21 15.52
C VAL A 450 -29.35 7.51 15.78
N THR A 451 -30.65 7.43 16.05
CA THR A 451 -31.50 8.58 16.38
C THR A 451 -31.76 8.63 17.88
N PHE A 452 -31.50 9.79 18.50
CA PHE A 452 -31.81 10.04 19.90
C PHE A 452 -32.96 11.04 20.03
N THR A 453 -33.80 10.89 21.06
CA THR A 453 -34.57 12.04 21.57
C THR A 453 -33.63 12.96 22.36
N ASP A 454 -33.97 14.25 22.49
CA ASP A 454 -33.08 15.21 23.17
C ASP A 454 -32.81 14.85 24.63
N HIS A 455 -33.83 14.34 25.33
CA HIS A 455 -33.68 13.84 26.69
C HIS A 455 -32.77 12.61 26.77
N SER A 456 -32.93 11.64 25.87
CA SER A 456 -32.09 10.43 25.84
C SER A 456 -30.64 10.75 25.45
N ALA A 457 -30.43 11.71 24.54
CA ALA A 457 -29.09 12.18 24.19
C ALA A 457 -28.40 12.88 25.38
N ALA A 458 -29.11 13.77 26.08
CA ALA A 458 -28.57 14.48 27.24
C ALA A 458 -28.15 13.50 28.33
N ASN A 459 -28.99 12.51 28.65
CA ASN A 459 -28.68 11.48 29.63
C ASN A 459 -27.51 10.60 29.16
N PHE A 460 -27.51 10.16 27.90
CA PHE A 460 -26.43 9.34 27.33
C PHE A 460 -25.06 10.03 27.43
N PHE A 461 -24.96 11.27 26.99
CA PHE A 461 -23.70 12.01 27.05
C PHE A 461 -23.30 12.40 28.48
N ALA A 462 -24.27 12.64 29.37
CA ALA A 462 -23.99 12.86 30.79
C ALA A 462 -23.35 11.62 31.45
N LEU A 463 -23.84 10.41 31.12
CA LEU A 463 -23.27 9.16 31.60
C LEU A 463 -21.85 8.91 31.06
N LEU A 464 -21.60 9.23 29.79
CA LEU A 464 -20.27 9.06 29.18
C LEU A 464 -19.25 10.10 29.66
N ASP A 465 -19.67 11.35 29.84
CA ASP A 465 -18.76 12.44 30.18
C ASP A 465 -18.44 12.53 31.68
N PHE A 466 -19.17 11.80 32.52
CA PHE A 466 -18.90 11.77 33.95
C PHE A 466 -17.61 10.99 34.26
N GLU A 467 -16.78 11.58 35.12
CA GLU A 467 -15.53 11.00 35.60
C GLU A 467 -15.42 11.27 37.11
N GLY A 468 -15.10 10.23 37.89
CA GLY A 468 -14.95 10.36 39.33
C GLY A 468 -14.58 9.05 40.02
N SER A 469 -14.69 9.00 41.34
CA SER A 469 -14.45 7.77 42.10
C SER A 469 -15.50 6.69 41.78
N TYR A 470 -15.13 5.42 42.01
CA TYR A 470 -16.01 4.26 41.81
C TYR A 470 -17.41 4.47 42.40
N ASN A 471 -17.49 4.92 43.66
CA ASN A 471 -18.75 5.15 44.35
C ASN A 471 -19.67 6.16 43.62
N LYS A 472 -19.10 7.22 43.06
CA LYS A 472 -19.88 8.23 42.32
C LYS A 472 -20.40 7.67 41.00
N VAL A 473 -19.57 6.93 40.27
CA VAL A 473 -19.97 6.28 39.00
C VAL A 473 -21.02 5.20 39.23
N SER A 474 -20.83 4.36 40.25
CA SER A 474 -21.80 3.32 40.65
C SER A 474 -23.16 3.95 40.99
N ASN A 475 -23.16 5.07 41.73
CA ASN A 475 -24.38 5.82 42.03
C ASN A 475 -25.06 6.39 40.78
N LEU A 476 -24.28 6.93 39.84
CA LEU A 476 -24.79 7.46 38.57
C LEU A 476 -25.39 6.36 37.68
N LEU A 477 -24.81 5.15 37.70
CA LEU A 477 -25.28 4.00 36.92
C LEU A 477 -26.42 3.22 37.60
N ARG A 478 -26.87 3.61 38.81
CA ARG A 478 -28.02 2.98 39.49
C ARG A 478 -29.26 2.81 38.61
N PRO A 479 -29.67 3.78 37.76
CA PRO A 479 -30.80 3.60 36.85
C PRO A 479 -30.57 2.46 35.84
N VAL A 480 -29.36 2.34 35.31
CA VAL A 480 -28.96 1.27 34.38
C VAL A 480 -28.95 -0.08 35.09
N VAL A 481 -28.39 -0.14 36.30
CA VAL A 481 -28.33 -1.37 37.12
C VAL A 481 -29.74 -1.85 37.53
N LYS A 482 -30.67 -0.94 37.82
CA LYS A 482 -32.06 -1.26 38.18
C LYS A 482 -32.95 -1.58 36.98
N SER A 483 -32.51 -1.33 35.75
CA SER A 483 -33.27 -1.68 34.55
C SER A 483 -33.46 -3.20 34.45
N LYS A 484 -34.47 -3.65 33.68
CA LYS A 484 -34.66 -5.07 33.39
C LYS A 484 -33.92 -5.43 32.10
N GLY A 485 -33.34 -6.64 32.04
CA GLY A 485 -32.70 -7.19 30.84
C GLY A 485 -31.17 -7.14 30.84
N GLN A 486 -30.58 -7.36 29.67
CA GLN A 486 -29.13 -7.54 29.47
C GLN A 486 -28.29 -6.34 29.90
N ALA A 487 -28.83 -5.11 29.79
CA ALA A 487 -28.16 -3.89 30.24
C ALA A 487 -27.82 -3.93 31.74
N SER A 488 -28.73 -4.43 32.58
CA SER A 488 -28.50 -4.57 34.02
C SER A 488 -27.42 -5.59 34.33
N THR A 489 -27.44 -6.75 33.66
CA THR A 489 -26.43 -7.81 33.87
C THR A 489 -25.03 -7.32 33.51
N LEU A 490 -24.88 -6.67 32.35
CA LEU A 490 -23.60 -6.13 31.90
C LEU A 490 -23.09 -4.99 32.80
N ALA A 491 -23.99 -4.15 33.31
CA ALA A 491 -23.65 -3.08 34.24
C ALA A 491 -23.16 -3.64 35.58
N LYS A 492 -23.86 -4.63 36.14
CA LYS A 492 -23.46 -5.30 37.39
C LYS A 492 -22.10 -5.99 37.26
N GLN A 493 -21.89 -6.72 36.16
CA GLN A 493 -20.62 -7.38 35.88
C GLN A 493 -19.47 -6.36 35.83
N GLY A 494 -19.61 -5.31 35.01
CA GLY A 494 -18.54 -4.33 34.82
C GLY A 494 -18.21 -3.55 36.10
N LEU A 495 -19.23 -3.20 36.89
CA LEU A 495 -19.00 -2.54 38.18
C LEU A 495 -18.31 -3.46 39.18
N HIS A 496 -18.73 -4.72 39.26
CA HIS A 496 -18.14 -5.70 40.17
C HIS A 496 -16.68 -6.02 39.83
N GLU A 497 -16.36 -6.22 38.55
CA GLU A 497 -14.98 -6.44 38.11
C GLU A 497 -14.11 -5.22 38.43
N LEU A 498 -14.59 -4.00 38.14
CA LEU A 498 -13.85 -2.78 38.47
C LEU A 498 -13.62 -2.59 39.97
N GLU A 499 -14.64 -2.83 40.80
CA GLU A 499 -14.51 -2.76 42.26
C GLU A 499 -13.45 -3.73 42.77
N THR A 500 -13.48 -4.97 42.27
CA THR A 500 -12.52 -6.00 42.64
C THR A 500 -11.09 -5.62 42.23
N ILE A 501 -10.92 -5.11 41.01
CA ILE A 501 -9.61 -4.65 40.50
C ILE A 501 -9.08 -3.48 41.34
N ILE A 502 -9.94 -2.53 41.72
CA ILE A 502 -9.57 -1.38 42.56
C ILE A 502 -9.12 -1.85 43.95
N ASN A 503 -9.87 -2.75 44.59
CA ASN A 503 -9.53 -3.28 45.91
C ASN A 503 -8.18 -4.04 45.89
N TYR A 504 -7.92 -4.82 44.84
CA TYR A 504 -6.64 -5.50 44.65
C TYR A 504 -5.50 -4.51 44.35
N ALA A 505 -5.75 -3.45 43.59
CA ALA A 505 -4.77 -2.39 43.34
C ALA A 505 -4.41 -1.64 44.64
N GLU A 506 -5.38 -1.35 45.50
CA GLU A 506 -5.14 -0.80 46.83
C GLU A 506 -4.29 -1.75 47.70
N SER A 507 -4.54 -3.06 47.61
CA SER A 507 -3.75 -4.08 48.31
C SER A 507 -2.30 -4.20 47.80
N LEU A 508 -2.05 -3.81 46.55
CA LEU A 508 -0.72 -3.77 45.92
C LEU A 508 -0.01 -2.41 46.12
N ASP A 509 -0.51 -1.54 47.00
CA ASP A 509 0.02 -0.20 47.26
C ASP A 509 0.11 0.68 46.01
N VAL A 510 -0.93 0.66 45.17
CA VAL A 510 -1.02 1.59 44.03
C VAL A 510 -1.22 3.02 44.54
N LYS A 511 -0.19 3.84 44.36
CA LYS A 511 -0.10 5.22 44.90
C LYS A 511 -0.86 6.28 44.08
N LEU A 512 -1.15 6.00 42.81
CA LEU A 512 -1.82 6.96 41.93
C LEU A 512 -3.34 6.97 42.18
N GLU A 513 -3.95 8.15 42.09
CA GLU A 513 -5.41 8.30 42.19
C GLU A 513 -6.11 7.47 41.09
N ILE A 514 -7.20 6.78 41.45
CA ILE A 514 -7.99 6.00 40.50
C ILE A 514 -9.35 6.68 40.26
N LYS A 515 -9.64 6.98 38.99
CA LYS A 515 -10.92 7.51 38.50
C LYS A 515 -11.55 6.54 37.52
N VAL A 516 -12.87 6.47 37.54
CA VAL A 516 -13.68 5.63 36.65
C VAL A 516 -14.50 6.55 35.73
N THR A 517 -14.58 6.19 34.45
CA THR A 517 -15.46 6.86 33.49
C THR A 517 -15.93 5.90 32.41
N VAL A 518 -17.22 5.93 32.08
CA VAL A 518 -17.79 5.09 31.01
C VAL A 518 -17.37 5.59 29.62
N GLY A 519 -17.00 6.86 29.50
CA GLY A 519 -16.58 7.48 28.24
C GLY A 519 -15.18 7.08 27.74
N LEU A 520 -14.42 6.29 28.50
CA LEU A 520 -13.12 5.80 28.06
C LEU A 520 -13.30 4.65 27.04
N ILE A 521 -13.17 4.97 25.76
CA ILE A 521 -13.20 4.00 24.66
C ILE A 521 -11.86 4.04 23.96
N TYR A 522 -11.01 3.06 24.24
CA TYR A 522 -9.66 2.95 23.69
C TYR A 522 -9.51 1.67 22.87
N ASN A 523 -9.05 1.82 21.62
CA ASN A 523 -8.80 0.75 20.65
C ASN A 523 -9.74 -0.48 20.76
N PRO A 524 -11.05 -0.32 20.46
CA PRO A 524 -12.07 -1.37 20.67
C PRO A 524 -11.90 -2.60 19.77
N ILE A 525 -10.95 -2.54 18.82
CA ILE A 525 -10.57 -3.69 17.98
C ILE A 525 -9.68 -4.67 18.76
N GLN A 526 -8.84 -4.13 19.67
CA GLN A 526 -7.88 -4.88 20.46
C GLN A 526 -8.44 -5.28 21.83
N TYR A 527 -9.04 -4.33 22.55
CA TYR A 527 -9.43 -4.55 23.95
C TYR A 527 -10.90 -4.95 24.11
N ASP A 528 -11.18 -5.86 25.05
CA ASP A 528 -12.51 -6.23 25.52
C ASP A 528 -12.45 -6.59 27.01
N GLY A 529 -13.36 -6.04 27.81
CA GLY A 529 -13.34 -6.12 29.28
C GLY A 529 -12.71 -4.88 29.91
N PHE A 530 -11.79 -5.08 30.86
CA PHE A 530 -11.08 -4.02 31.56
C PHE A 530 -10.19 -3.19 30.62
N ILE A 531 -10.27 -1.87 30.72
CA ILE A 531 -9.46 -0.91 29.96
C ILE A 531 -9.03 0.22 30.89
N PHE A 532 -7.79 0.69 30.75
CA PHE A 532 -7.30 1.85 31.48
C PHE A 532 -6.37 2.73 30.68
N GLN A 533 -6.25 3.97 31.14
CA GLN A 533 -5.24 4.93 30.70
C GLN A 533 -4.58 5.59 31.92
N VAL A 534 -3.31 5.93 31.78
CA VAL A 534 -2.57 6.73 32.75
C VAL A 534 -2.32 8.09 32.13
N LEU A 535 -2.83 9.14 32.77
CA LEU A 535 -2.76 10.48 32.20
C LEU A 535 -2.54 11.53 33.29
N TYR A 536 -1.95 12.64 32.87
CA TYR A 536 -1.91 13.86 33.66
C TYR A 536 -2.57 14.99 32.87
N GLU A 537 -3.25 15.88 33.57
CA GLU A 537 -3.89 17.03 32.95
C GLU A 537 -3.10 18.29 33.25
N HIS A 538 -2.80 19.06 32.21
CA HIS A 538 -2.17 20.37 32.34
C HIS A 538 -2.99 21.43 31.62
N ARG A 539 -2.94 22.66 32.15
CA ARG A 539 -3.61 23.81 31.53
C ARG A 539 -2.64 24.49 30.58
N LYS A 540 -2.96 24.51 29.28
CA LYS A 540 -2.23 25.28 28.27
C LYS A 540 -3.22 26.15 27.49
N LYS A 541 -3.00 27.47 27.46
CA LYS A 541 -3.84 28.46 26.74
C LYS A 541 -5.36 28.28 26.98
N LYS A 542 -5.79 28.24 28.25
CA LYS A 542 -7.19 28.06 28.70
C LYS A 542 -7.87 26.74 28.31
N ARG A 543 -7.17 25.78 27.70
CA ARG A 543 -7.66 24.41 27.44
C ARG A 543 -6.99 23.43 28.40
N LEU A 544 -7.78 22.51 28.94
CA LEU A 544 -7.30 21.36 29.71
C LEU A 544 -6.84 20.30 28.69
N LEU A 545 -5.54 20.02 28.66
CA LEU A 545 -4.94 19.01 27.80
C LEU A 545 -4.53 17.83 28.67
N GLY A 546 -5.15 16.68 28.44
CA GLY A 546 -4.75 15.41 29.04
C GLY A 546 -3.65 14.79 28.19
N ASP A 547 -2.52 14.45 28.81
CA ASP A 547 -1.43 13.75 28.15
C ASP A 547 -1.36 12.30 28.65
N VAL A 548 -1.57 11.35 27.75
CA VAL A 548 -1.62 9.91 28.06
C VAL A 548 -0.20 9.35 28.02
N LEU A 549 0.27 8.83 29.16
CA LEU A 549 1.57 8.19 29.31
C LEU A 549 1.51 6.69 29.03
N ALA A 550 0.43 6.04 29.47
CA ALA A 550 0.25 4.60 29.29
C ALA A 550 -1.21 4.27 28.97
N ALA A 551 -1.44 3.20 28.23
CA ALA A 551 -2.76 2.65 28.00
C ALA A 551 -2.70 1.12 27.96
N GLY A 552 -3.74 0.47 28.48
CA GLY A 552 -3.76 -0.97 28.58
C GLY A 552 -5.16 -1.52 28.82
N GLY A 553 -5.23 -2.85 28.90
CA GLY A 553 -6.48 -3.56 29.12
C GLY A 553 -6.38 -5.03 28.78
N ARG A 554 -7.53 -5.71 28.87
CA ARG A 554 -7.72 -7.12 28.51
C ARG A 554 -7.96 -7.25 27.00
N TYR A 555 -7.30 -8.20 26.35
CA TYR A 555 -7.33 -8.37 24.88
C TYR A 555 -7.50 -9.83 24.43
N GLU A 556 -8.15 -10.68 25.24
CA GLU A 556 -8.44 -12.08 24.89
C GLU A 556 -9.15 -12.26 23.53
N LYS A 557 -10.07 -11.36 23.18
CA LYS A 557 -10.79 -11.37 21.90
C LYS A 557 -9.84 -11.22 20.71
N LEU A 558 -8.71 -10.54 20.90
CA LEU A 558 -7.68 -10.38 19.87
C LEU A 558 -6.97 -11.71 19.60
N ILE A 559 -6.65 -12.49 20.64
CA ILE A 559 -6.04 -13.82 20.52
C ILE A 559 -6.99 -14.77 19.77
N ARG A 560 -8.28 -14.75 20.11
CA ARG A 560 -9.31 -15.56 19.45
C ARG A 560 -9.34 -15.36 17.93
N LYS A 561 -9.11 -14.15 17.43
CA LYS A 561 -9.12 -13.84 15.99
C LYS A 561 -7.97 -14.49 15.20
N PHE A 562 -6.90 -14.90 15.88
CA PHE A 562 -5.73 -15.52 15.24
C PHE A 562 -5.69 -17.04 15.37
N LYS A 563 -6.66 -17.64 16.07
CA LYS A 563 -6.73 -19.09 16.26
C LYS A 563 -7.33 -19.74 15.01
N VAL A 564 -6.79 -20.89 14.62
CA VAL A 564 -7.29 -21.69 13.48
C VAL A 564 -8.38 -22.64 13.99
N GLU A 565 -9.44 -22.86 13.21
CA GLU A 565 -10.60 -23.71 13.56
C GLU A 565 -10.22 -25.16 13.97
N LYS A 566 -9.04 -25.65 13.57
CA LYS A 566 -8.54 -26.98 13.95
C LYS A 566 -7.97 -27.07 15.37
N ASP A 567 -7.70 -25.94 16.02
CA ASP A 567 -7.09 -25.87 17.36
C ASP A 567 -8.14 -25.64 18.49
N GLU A 568 -9.44 -25.79 18.21
CA GLU A 568 -10.52 -25.46 19.16
C GLU A 568 -10.44 -26.18 20.51
N ASP A 569 -9.82 -27.35 20.59
CA ASP A 569 -9.69 -28.14 21.82
C ASP A 569 -8.85 -27.48 22.94
N CYS A 570 -7.99 -26.51 22.62
CA CYS A 570 -7.21 -25.78 23.65
C CYS A 570 -7.92 -24.51 24.12
N GLY A 571 -8.13 -24.35 25.44
CA GLY A 571 -8.73 -23.14 26.01
C GLY A 571 -8.02 -21.85 25.55
N ILE A 572 -8.78 -20.76 25.37
CA ILE A 572 -8.21 -19.44 25.03
C ILE A 572 -7.68 -18.83 26.33
N PRO A 573 -6.37 -18.52 26.41
CA PRO A 573 -5.81 -17.93 27.60
C PRO A 573 -6.36 -16.52 27.82
N SER A 574 -6.46 -16.12 29.09
CA SER A 574 -6.69 -14.72 29.45
C SER A 574 -5.41 -13.93 29.23
N ALA A 575 -5.54 -12.71 28.70
CA ALA A 575 -4.40 -11.88 28.41
C ALA A 575 -4.71 -10.40 28.68
N VAL A 576 -3.83 -9.78 29.44
CA VAL A 576 -3.89 -8.37 29.83
C VAL A 576 -2.54 -7.72 29.59
N GLY A 577 -2.53 -6.42 29.32
CA GLY A 577 -1.26 -5.72 29.23
C GLY A 577 -1.36 -4.22 29.04
N VAL A 578 -0.21 -3.58 29.14
CA VAL A 578 -0.05 -2.12 29.09
C VAL A 578 1.05 -1.73 28.12
N SER A 579 0.86 -0.61 27.43
CA SER A 579 1.84 0.04 26.57
C SER A 579 2.18 1.40 27.16
N LEU A 580 3.47 1.66 27.41
CA LEU A 580 4.01 2.92 27.91
C LEU A 580 4.64 3.72 26.76
N ALA A 581 4.37 5.03 26.74
CA ALA A 581 4.91 5.97 25.78
C ALA A 581 6.36 6.34 26.14
N PHE A 582 7.30 5.50 25.72
CA PHE A 582 8.74 5.63 26.03
C PHE A 582 9.29 7.03 25.75
N GLU A 583 9.03 7.57 24.56
CA GLU A 583 9.53 8.89 24.15
C GLU A 583 9.04 10.02 25.07
N LYS A 584 7.84 9.88 25.67
CA LYS A 584 7.33 10.88 26.64
C LYS A 584 8.04 10.79 27.98
N ILE A 585 8.42 9.59 28.40
CA ILE A 585 9.25 9.38 29.61
C ILE A 585 10.62 9.99 29.37
N VAL A 586 11.28 9.67 28.25
CA VAL A 586 12.59 10.23 27.87
C VAL A 586 12.52 11.76 27.81
N SER A 587 11.51 12.33 27.15
CA SER A 587 11.33 13.78 27.07
C SER A 587 11.07 14.44 28.43
N ALA A 588 10.46 13.74 29.38
CA ALA A 588 10.22 14.27 30.73
C ALA A 588 11.47 14.22 31.63
N VAL A 589 12.44 13.39 31.27
CA VAL A 589 13.66 13.11 32.05
C VAL A 589 14.89 13.83 31.47
N LEU A 590 14.80 14.30 30.23
CA LEU A 590 15.89 14.87 29.43
C LEU A 590 16.74 15.93 30.16
N ASP A 591 16.10 16.81 30.94
CA ASP A 591 16.74 17.95 31.59
C ASP A 591 17.11 17.70 33.06
N THR A 592 16.74 16.55 33.63
CA THR A 592 16.78 16.34 35.09
C THR A 592 17.64 15.20 35.57
N VAL A 593 17.89 14.20 34.74
CA VAL A 593 18.78 13.10 35.14
C VAL A 593 20.19 13.41 34.69
N GLU A 594 21.10 13.51 35.66
CA GLU A 594 22.54 13.45 35.42
C GLU A 594 22.85 12.05 34.89
N VAL A 595 23.09 11.95 33.58
CA VAL A 595 23.43 10.67 32.97
C VAL A 595 24.94 10.53 32.95
N PRO A 596 25.48 9.37 33.36
CA PRO A 596 26.91 9.13 33.25
C PRO A 596 27.34 9.31 31.80
N SER A 597 28.50 9.93 31.62
CA SER A 597 29.17 10.03 30.32
C SER A 597 29.36 8.64 29.70
N SER A 598 29.51 8.60 28.37
CA SER A 598 29.78 7.34 27.65
C SER A 598 31.06 6.66 28.18
N HIS A 599 32.07 7.48 28.50
CA HIS A 599 33.34 7.06 29.06
C HIS A 599 33.79 8.04 30.16
N ASP A 600 34.38 7.51 31.21
CA ASP A 600 34.83 8.30 32.36
C ASP A 600 36.22 8.92 32.14
N ILE A 601 37.01 8.32 31.24
CA ILE A 601 38.42 8.61 31.05
C ILE A 601 38.72 8.85 29.56
N VAL A 602 39.51 9.88 29.25
CA VAL A 602 40.11 10.05 27.93
C VAL A 602 41.63 9.98 28.01
N VAL A 603 42.27 9.29 27.06
CA VAL A 603 43.72 9.12 26.97
C VAL A 603 44.23 9.95 25.80
N CYS A 604 45.11 10.92 26.09
CA CYS A 604 45.69 11.81 25.09
C CYS A 604 47.21 11.95 25.28
N SER A 605 47.89 12.37 24.21
CA SER A 605 49.30 12.75 24.25
C SER A 605 49.41 14.26 24.13
N VAL A 606 50.20 14.88 25.02
CA VAL A 606 50.46 16.32 25.07
C VAL A 606 51.96 16.54 24.88
N GLY A 607 52.37 17.32 23.88
CA GLY A 607 53.79 17.54 23.60
C GLY A 607 54.09 17.70 22.12
N HIS A 608 55.19 17.12 21.64
CA HIS A 608 55.55 17.14 20.22
C HIS A 608 55.40 15.77 19.55
N LYS A 609 55.44 14.67 20.32
CA LYS A 609 55.21 13.31 19.80
C LYS A 609 53.81 12.81 20.11
N THR A 610 53.29 12.00 19.19
CA THR A 610 51.96 11.38 19.29
C THR A 610 51.89 10.23 20.29
N LEU A 611 53.01 9.60 20.66
CA LEU A 611 53.08 8.52 21.68
C LEU A 611 51.97 7.44 21.51
N LEU A 612 51.68 7.05 20.27
CA LEU A 612 50.55 6.16 19.95
C LEU A 612 50.68 4.78 20.61
N LYS A 613 51.88 4.20 20.63
CA LYS A 613 52.11 2.87 21.24
C LYS A 613 51.86 2.91 22.75
N GLU A 614 52.28 3.98 23.40
CA GLU A 614 52.09 4.20 24.83
C GLU A 614 50.62 4.45 25.15
N ARG A 615 49.93 5.28 24.36
CA ARG A 615 48.46 5.49 24.47
C ARG A 615 47.69 4.17 24.39
N LEU A 616 48.04 3.32 23.43
CA LEU A 616 47.40 2.01 23.25
C LEU A 616 47.70 1.05 24.41
N ARG A 617 48.90 1.11 25.01
CA ARG A 617 49.22 0.32 26.21
C ARG A 617 48.39 0.78 27.41
N VAL A 618 48.35 2.09 27.65
CA VAL A 618 47.57 2.70 28.73
C VAL A 618 46.09 2.35 28.60
N VAL A 619 45.49 2.58 27.43
CA VAL A 619 44.06 2.30 27.25
C VAL A 619 43.75 0.81 27.36
N LYS A 620 44.64 -0.07 26.90
CA LYS A 620 44.51 -1.52 27.08
C LYS A 620 44.47 -1.91 28.56
N GLU A 621 45.34 -1.34 29.39
CA GLU A 621 45.35 -1.61 30.83
C GLU A 621 44.07 -1.09 31.51
N LEU A 622 43.58 0.09 31.11
CA LEU A 622 42.31 0.63 31.60
C LEU A 622 41.13 -0.27 31.24
N TRP A 623 41.05 -0.73 29.98
CA TRP A 623 40.00 -1.65 29.54
C TRP A 623 40.09 -3.01 30.23
N ALA A 624 41.29 -3.56 30.41
CA ALA A 624 41.50 -4.82 31.13
C ALA A 624 41.04 -4.73 32.59
N ALA A 625 41.05 -3.53 33.17
CA ALA A 625 40.55 -3.25 34.52
C ALA A 625 39.05 -2.91 34.56
N GLY A 626 38.33 -3.00 33.44
CA GLY A 626 36.91 -2.68 33.33
C GLY A 626 36.58 -1.18 33.38
N LEU A 627 37.58 -0.30 33.20
CA LEU A 627 37.38 1.14 33.17
C LEU A 627 36.93 1.60 31.79
N ARG A 628 35.96 2.52 31.74
CA ARG A 628 35.43 3.09 30.50
C ARG A 628 36.37 4.20 30.02
N ALA A 629 37.24 3.89 29.08
CA ALA A 629 38.24 4.81 28.57
C ALA A 629 38.19 4.95 27.04
N GLU A 630 38.42 6.15 26.53
CA GLU A 630 38.56 6.48 25.10
C GLU A 630 39.98 6.96 24.77
N VAL A 631 40.45 6.72 23.54
CA VAL A 631 41.77 7.17 23.06
C VAL A 631 41.61 7.96 21.77
N PHE A 632 42.28 9.12 21.67
CA PHE A 632 42.34 9.88 20.42
C PHE A 632 43.22 9.17 19.39
N TYR A 633 42.81 9.13 18.12
CA TYR A 633 43.48 8.31 17.09
C TYR A 633 44.66 8.98 16.38
N ASP A 634 44.57 10.25 15.96
CA ASP A 634 45.43 10.71 14.85
C ASP A 634 46.49 11.78 15.18
N SER A 635 46.30 12.64 16.18
CA SER A 635 47.24 13.75 16.43
C SER A 635 47.58 13.98 17.91
N VAL A 636 48.68 14.72 18.13
CA VAL A 636 48.91 15.40 19.42
C VAL A 636 47.76 16.36 19.63
N GLN A 637 47.13 16.27 20.79
CA GLN A 637 45.95 17.08 21.09
C GLN A 637 46.37 18.36 21.82
N ASN A 638 45.75 19.48 21.47
CA ASN A 638 45.80 20.66 22.32
C ASN A 638 45.02 20.35 23.59
N LEU A 639 45.63 20.60 24.74
CA LEU A 639 45.01 20.31 26.03
C LEU A 639 43.70 21.10 26.23
N GLU A 640 43.60 22.33 25.70
CA GLU A 640 42.38 23.13 25.76
C GLU A 640 41.23 22.48 24.97
N GLU A 641 41.51 21.94 23.79
CA GLU A 641 40.54 21.21 22.98
C GLU A 641 40.07 19.93 23.67
N VAL A 642 40.99 19.20 24.32
CA VAL A 642 40.65 18.01 25.13
C VAL A 642 39.78 18.40 26.31
N HIS A 643 40.07 19.52 26.99
CA HIS A 643 39.22 20.02 28.08
C HIS A 643 37.83 20.43 27.57
N MET A 644 37.73 21.09 26.41
CA MET A 644 36.44 21.42 25.79
C MET A 644 35.66 20.17 25.40
N TYR A 645 36.32 19.17 24.83
CA TYR A 645 35.73 17.85 24.55
C TYR A 645 35.22 17.21 25.84
N CYS A 646 36.04 17.13 26.89
CA CYS A 646 35.64 16.54 28.16
C CYS A 646 34.46 17.28 28.80
N ARG A 647 34.38 18.60 28.69
CA ARG A 647 33.23 19.39 29.17
C ARG A 647 31.97 19.16 28.35
N ASN A 648 32.08 19.01 27.03
CA ASN A 648 30.92 18.79 26.16
C ASN A 648 30.29 17.41 26.35
N TYR A 649 31.08 16.42 26.78
CA TYR A 649 30.67 15.02 26.95
C TYR A 649 30.64 14.57 28.43
N ASP A 650 30.78 15.50 29.38
CA ASP A 650 30.80 15.25 30.83
C ASP A 650 31.83 14.16 31.27
N ILE A 651 33.01 14.15 30.63
CA ILE A 651 34.11 13.21 30.93
C ILE A 651 34.90 13.70 32.15
N THR A 652 35.12 12.80 33.12
CA THR A 652 35.64 13.15 34.45
C THR A 652 37.17 13.21 34.52
N TYR A 653 37.87 12.29 33.85
CA TYR A 653 39.33 12.14 33.96
C TYR A 653 40.04 12.21 32.60
N ILE A 654 41.18 12.89 32.58
CA ILE A 654 42.06 12.99 31.41
C ILE A 654 43.41 12.38 31.77
N VAL A 655 43.84 11.36 31.05
CA VAL A 655 45.15 10.73 31.18
C VAL A 655 46.06 11.27 30.07
N CYS A 656 46.97 12.17 30.44
CA CYS A 656 47.92 12.81 29.55
C CYS A 656 49.28 12.11 29.58
N LEU A 657 49.75 11.67 28.42
CA LEU A 657 51.12 11.21 28.18
C LEU A 657 51.96 12.37 27.65
N LYS A 658 53.14 12.61 28.24
CA LYS A 658 54.06 13.69 27.82
C LYS A 658 55.43 13.16 27.45
N ASP A 659 56.07 13.81 26.48
CA ASP A 659 57.46 13.55 26.10
C ASP A 659 58.41 13.70 27.30
N GLY A 660 59.14 12.63 27.62
CA GLY A 660 60.14 12.62 28.70
C GLY A 660 59.63 12.13 30.07
N ASP A 661 58.33 11.88 30.26
CA ASP A 661 57.77 11.39 31.53
C ASP A 661 58.00 9.87 31.77
N GLY A 662 59.03 9.28 31.14
CA GLY A 662 59.33 7.83 31.05
C GLY A 662 58.77 6.95 32.18
N GLY A 663 57.72 6.18 31.87
CA GLY A 663 57.09 5.26 32.83
C GLY A 663 55.87 5.80 33.59
N SER A 664 55.54 7.09 33.43
CA SER A 664 54.48 7.77 34.20
C SER A 664 53.49 8.54 33.32
N VAL A 665 52.28 8.74 33.82
CA VAL A 665 51.18 9.46 33.20
C VAL A 665 50.73 10.61 34.11
N ARG A 666 50.15 11.66 33.52
CA ARG A 666 49.53 12.76 34.28
C ARG A 666 48.02 12.65 34.19
N ILE A 667 47.38 12.47 35.33
CA ILE A 667 45.94 12.36 35.43
C ILE A 667 45.38 13.71 35.86
N ARG A 668 44.44 14.24 35.11
CA ARG A 668 43.78 15.52 35.35
C ARG A 668 42.28 15.33 35.54
N TRP A 669 41.68 16.07 36.46
CA TRP A 669 40.23 16.09 36.71
C TRP A 669 39.80 17.45 37.25
N MET A 670 38.50 17.73 37.24
CA MET A 670 37.95 18.93 37.89
C MET A 670 37.32 18.57 39.24
N GLU A 671 37.61 19.37 40.25
CA GLU A 671 37.04 19.25 41.59
C GLU A 671 36.65 20.65 42.10
N LYS A 672 35.36 20.90 42.33
CA LYS A 672 34.82 22.21 42.76
C LYS A 672 35.34 23.38 41.89
N ASP A 673 35.25 23.23 40.57
CA ASP A 673 35.74 24.18 39.56
C ASP A 673 37.26 24.46 39.56
N LYS A 674 38.05 23.63 40.27
CA LYS A 674 39.52 23.68 40.21
C LYS A 674 40.07 22.53 39.39
N ASN A 675 40.96 22.84 38.45
CA ASN A 675 41.72 21.84 37.71
C ASN A 675 42.77 21.21 38.63
N MET A 676 42.67 19.91 38.84
CA MET A 676 43.63 19.12 39.58
C MET A 676 44.48 18.29 38.61
N GLU A 677 45.75 18.11 38.94
CA GLU A 677 46.70 17.32 38.17
C GLU A 677 47.57 16.49 39.12
N LYS A 678 47.72 15.20 38.85
CA LYS A 678 48.62 14.31 39.59
C LYS A 678 49.43 13.45 38.61
N LYS A 679 50.73 13.39 38.83
CA LYS A 679 51.63 12.46 38.12
C LYS A 679 51.62 11.10 38.83
N VAL A 680 51.36 10.02 38.09
CA VAL A 680 51.21 8.65 38.61
C VAL A 680 52.02 7.70 37.73
N PHE A 681 52.65 6.68 38.30
CA PHE A 681 53.34 5.64 37.52
C PHE A 681 52.32 4.78 36.76
N MET A 682 52.67 4.28 35.57
CA MET A 682 51.73 3.47 34.76
C MET A 682 51.19 2.25 35.54
N VAL A 683 52.02 1.63 36.38
CA VAL A 683 51.65 0.48 37.22
C VAL A 683 50.57 0.82 38.26
N GLU A 684 50.56 2.05 38.77
CA GLU A 684 49.63 2.52 39.82
C GLU A 684 48.42 3.28 39.26
N MET A 685 48.41 3.54 37.95
CA MET A 685 47.39 4.35 37.27
C MET A 685 45.98 3.75 37.44
N VAL A 686 45.86 2.44 37.23
CA VAL A 686 44.57 1.73 37.29
C VAL A 686 43.99 1.80 38.69
N GLU A 687 44.78 1.49 39.71
CA GLU A 687 44.35 1.52 41.12
C GLU A 687 43.93 2.93 41.53
N PHE A 688 44.71 3.94 41.13
CA PHE A 688 44.38 5.34 41.41
C PHE A 688 43.05 5.77 40.80
N LEU A 689 42.80 5.43 39.53
CA LEU A 689 41.55 5.78 38.84
C LEU A 689 40.35 5.01 39.42
N GLN A 690 40.53 3.73 39.78
CA GLN A 690 39.48 2.94 40.43
C GLN A 690 39.06 3.56 41.76
N GLN A 691 40.02 3.91 42.63
CA GLN A 691 39.73 4.55 43.92
C GLN A 691 38.99 5.89 43.75
N LYS A 692 39.40 6.70 42.77
CA LYS A 692 38.78 7.99 42.48
C LYS A 692 37.37 7.85 41.91
N LEU A 693 37.16 6.94 40.97
CA LEU A 693 35.84 6.66 40.39
C LEU A 693 34.88 6.04 41.41
N SER A 694 35.37 5.21 42.34
CA SER A 694 34.53 4.69 43.43
C SER A 694 34.14 5.78 44.43
N ALA A 695 35.06 6.70 44.74
CA ALA A 695 34.80 7.80 45.67
C ALA A 695 33.85 8.87 45.08
N SER A 696 33.75 8.96 43.75
CA SER A 696 32.81 9.87 43.08
C SER A 696 31.40 9.29 42.91
N LYS A 697 31.20 7.99 43.19
CA LYS A 697 29.90 7.28 43.10
C LYS A 697 29.22 7.08 44.46
N MET A 698 29.92 7.36 45.57
CA MET A 698 29.36 7.49 46.92
C MET A 698 28.99 8.94 47.17
#